data_AF-A0A8S9H4G2-F1
#
_entry.id   AF-A0A8S9H4G2-F1
#
_cell.length_a   1.000
_cell.length_b   1.000
_cell.length_c   1.000
_cell.angle_alpha   90.00
_cell.angle_beta   90.00
_cell.angle_gamma   90.00
#
_symmetry.space_group_name_H-M   'P 1'
#
loop_
_entity.id
_entity.type
_entity.pdbx_description
1 polymer ?
#
loop_
_entity_poly.entity_id
_entity_poly.type
_entity_poly.pdbx_seq_one_letter_code
_entity_poly.pdbx_strand_id
1 'polypeptide(L)'
;MLTKFETKSNRVKGLTFHPKRPWILASLHSGVIQLWDYRMGTLIDRFDEHEGPVRGVHFHNSQPLFVSGGDDYKIKVWNHKTHRCLFTLLGHLDYIRTVQFHHENPWIVSASDDQTIRIWNWQSRTCISVLTGHNHYVMCASFHPKEDLVVSASLDQTVRVWDIGSLKKKTVSPADDLMRFTQMNSDLFGGVDAIVKYVLEGHDRGVNWASFHPTLPLIVSGADDRQVKLWRMNGDVKERVKILENAGHLPLAYITASVHGLTDTAERLATELGDNVPSLPEGKTPSLLMPPSPVMCGGDWPLLRVMKGIFEGGLESAARGGAVDEDEEDVGGDWGEGLDMVDVDGMENRDIEAILAEAEGAEDENDEEGGWGELEGLDLPPELDTPKASANARSSVFVTPTQGMPVSHIWSQKSSLAAEQAAAGSFDTAMRLLNRQLGIRNFAPLKSMFIDLFSGSHSYLRAFSSSPVVPLAIERGWSESNSPNVRGPPALLYGFSQQEEKLKSGYKATTSGKDEKLTEALRLFLSILHTIPLVVVESRSEVDEVKELVSIAKEYVLGLKMELKRRQKKDDPVRQQELAAYFTHCNLQLPHLRLALLNAMTVCYKAKNLATAYNFAKRLLETNPLESHARAARQIVQAAERNMTDATELNYDFRNPFVICGSTYVPIYRGQKDVSCPYCTARFVPSQEGNICGVCDLAVIGAAASGLICSPSQVR
;
A
#
# COMPACT_ATOMS: atom_id res chain seq x y z
N MET A 1 0.56 -9.56 -18.47
CA MET A 1 1.55 -10.64 -18.68
C MET A 1 2.93 -10.08 -18.37
N LEU A 2 3.77 -10.81 -17.61
CA LEU A 2 5.16 -10.41 -17.33
C LEU A 2 6.11 -11.36 -18.08
N THR A 3 6.88 -10.84 -19.02
CA THR A 3 7.88 -11.62 -19.78
C THR A 3 9.17 -11.69 -18.99
N LYS A 4 9.66 -12.90 -18.68
CA LYS A 4 10.92 -13.12 -17.98
C LYS A 4 12.04 -13.36 -19.00
N PHE A 5 13.11 -12.56 -18.90
CA PHE A 5 14.32 -12.70 -19.70
C PHE A 5 15.41 -13.28 -18.79
N GLU A 6 15.97 -14.44 -19.14
CA GLU A 6 17.01 -15.09 -18.34
C GLU A 6 18.39 -14.95 -18.99
N THR A 7 19.41 -14.70 -18.19
CA THR A 7 20.79 -14.55 -18.66
C THR A 7 21.78 -15.14 -17.67
N LYS A 8 22.94 -15.61 -18.17
CA LYS A 8 23.96 -16.32 -17.39
C LYS A 8 24.85 -15.33 -16.62
N SER A 9 24.29 -14.57 -15.68
CA SER A 9 25.05 -13.72 -14.76
C SER A 9 24.31 -13.51 -13.44
N ASN A 10 25.06 -13.46 -12.34
CA ASN A 10 24.51 -13.48 -10.98
C ASN A 10 23.64 -12.26 -10.63
N ARG A 11 23.88 -11.11 -11.28
CA ARG A 11 23.09 -9.88 -11.12
C ARG A 11 23.13 -9.05 -12.41
N VAL A 12 21.99 -8.49 -12.80
CA VAL A 12 21.92 -7.29 -13.64
C VAL A 12 22.28 -6.09 -12.77
N LYS A 13 23.01 -5.12 -13.32
CA LYS A 13 23.58 -3.97 -12.60
C LYS A 13 23.01 -2.64 -13.08
N GLY A 14 22.72 -2.51 -14.37
CA GLY A 14 22.14 -1.33 -14.99
C GLY A 14 21.23 -1.71 -16.16
N LEU A 15 20.25 -0.85 -16.45
CA LEU A 15 19.25 -1.04 -17.52
C LEU A 15 18.99 0.29 -18.22
N THR A 16 18.90 0.29 -19.56
CA THR A 16 18.42 1.45 -20.33
C THR A 16 17.60 0.99 -21.53
N PHE A 17 16.45 1.63 -21.75
CA PHE A 17 15.62 1.42 -22.94
C PHE A 17 16.14 2.26 -24.12
N HIS A 18 15.98 1.76 -25.34
CA HIS A 18 16.25 2.55 -26.54
C HIS A 18 15.11 3.57 -26.75
N PRO A 19 15.39 4.86 -27.03
CA PRO A 19 14.38 5.92 -27.11
C PRO A 19 13.37 5.83 -28.28
N LYS A 20 13.36 4.74 -29.06
CA LYS A 20 12.55 4.58 -30.30
C LYS A 20 12.26 3.13 -30.68
N ARG A 21 13.20 2.21 -30.44
CA ARG A 21 13.09 0.77 -30.76
C ARG A 21 12.64 -0.03 -29.54
N PRO A 22 12.00 -1.20 -29.70
CA PRO A 22 11.60 -2.09 -28.60
C PRO A 22 12.79 -2.83 -27.97
N TRP A 23 13.88 -2.10 -27.70
CA TRP A 23 15.17 -2.64 -27.29
C TRP A 23 15.53 -2.16 -25.88
N ILE A 24 16.21 -3.03 -25.13
CA ILE A 24 16.76 -2.74 -23.81
C ILE A 24 18.21 -3.22 -23.74
N LEU A 25 19.10 -2.37 -23.21
CA LEU A 25 20.44 -2.77 -22.80
C LEU A 25 20.41 -3.18 -21.32
N ALA A 26 21.01 -4.32 -21.01
CA ALA A 26 21.22 -4.81 -19.66
C ALA A 26 22.73 -4.98 -19.42
N SER A 27 23.29 -4.26 -18.44
CA SER A 27 24.67 -4.44 -18.02
C SER A 27 24.76 -5.44 -16.87
N LEU A 28 25.76 -6.33 -16.92
CA LEU A 28 25.84 -7.48 -16.02
C LEU A 28 26.99 -7.36 -15.03
N HIS A 29 26.87 -8.08 -13.93
CA HIS A 29 27.93 -8.20 -12.92
C HIS A 29 29.23 -8.79 -13.47
N SER A 30 29.14 -9.56 -14.56
CA SER A 30 30.26 -10.18 -15.28
C SER A 30 30.92 -9.27 -16.34
N GLY A 31 30.65 -7.95 -16.32
CA GLY A 31 31.20 -6.97 -17.28
C GLY A 31 30.54 -6.96 -18.66
N VAL A 32 30.01 -8.10 -19.10
CA VAL A 32 29.22 -8.22 -20.33
C VAL A 32 27.99 -7.30 -20.30
N ILE A 33 27.78 -6.55 -21.37
CA ILE A 33 26.55 -5.80 -21.66
C ILE A 33 25.77 -6.56 -22.74
N GLN A 34 24.45 -6.62 -22.62
CA GLN A 34 23.58 -7.36 -23.52
C GLN A 34 22.49 -6.47 -24.08
N LEU A 35 22.25 -6.55 -25.39
CA LEU A 35 21.13 -5.87 -26.07
C LEU A 35 20.02 -6.90 -26.35
N TRP A 36 18.81 -6.62 -25.92
CA TRP A 36 17.65 -7.50 -26.06
C TRP A 36 16.50 -6.80 -26.78
N ASP A 37 15.74 -7.54 -27.59
CA ASP A 37 14.41 -7.13 -28.04
C ASP A 37 13.36 -7.60 -27.02
N TYR A 38 12.72 -6.66 -26.32
CA TYR A 38 11.79 -6.98 -25.24
C TYR A 38 10.37 -7.33 -25.74
N ARG A 39 10.11 -7.24 -27.06
CA ARG A 39 8.88 -7.77 -27.66
C ARG A 39 9.06 -9.21 -28.14
N MET A 40 10.21 -9.52 -28.74
CA MET A 40 10.49 -10.83 -29.33
C MET A 40 11.05 -11.87 -28.34
N GLY A 41 11.52 -11.45 -27.15
CA GLY A 41 12.16 -12.35 -26.20
C GLY A 41 13.64 -12.65 -26.52
N THR A 42 14.19 -12.04 -27.56
CA THR A 42 15.48 -12.41 -28.16
C THR A 42 16.63 -11.53 -27.68
N LEU A 43 17.77 -12.17 -27.44
CA LEU A 43 19.06 -11.48 -27.34
C LEU A 43 19.51 -11.10 -28.75
N ILE A 44 19.85 -9.83 -28.95
CA ILE A 44 20.39 -9.29 -30.21
C ILE A 44 21.92 -9.35 -30.19
N ASP A 45 22.55 -8.73 -29.19
CA ASP A 45 24.00 -8.52 -29.13
C ASP A 45 24.61 -8.70 -27.73
N ARG A 46 25.92 -8.90 -27.70
CA ARG A 46 26.77 -8.86 -26.51
C ARG A 46 27.98 -7.95 -26.74
N PHE A 47 28.42 -7.28 -25.69
CA PHE A 47 29.60 -6.41 -25.67
C PHE A 47 30.39 -6.70 -24.37
N ASP A 48 31.65 -7.11 -24.46
CA ASP A 48 32.36 -7.78 -23.37
C ASP A 48 33.79 -7.28 -23.10
N GLU A 49 34.15 -6.08 -23.57
CA GLU A 49 35.47 -5.46 -23.34
C GLU A 49 35.68 -4.84 -21.93
N HIS A 50 34.73 -4.94 -21.00
CA HIS A 50 34.85 -4.35 -19.65
C HIS A 50 35.44 -5.34 -18.64
N GLU A 51 36.49 -4.92 -17.94
CA GLU A 51 37.27 -5.77 -17.03
C GLU A 51 36.70 -5.80 -15.60
N GLY A 52 35.37 -5.77 -15.49
CA GLY A 52 34.67 -5.73 -14.21
C GLY A 52 33.19 -5.39 -14.36
N PRO A 53 32.41 -5.46 -13.27
CA PRO A 53 30.97 -5.19 -13.29
C PRO A 53 30.61 -3.83 -13.91
N VAL A 54 29.75 -3.80 -14.93
CA VAL A 54 29.30 -2.55 -15.56
C VAL A 54 28.03 -2.05 -14.88
N ARG A 55 28.03 -0.82 -14.34
CA ARG A 55 26.94 -0.28 -13.52
C ARG A 55 26.09 0.74 -14.27
N GLY A 56 26.72 1.72 -14.89
CA GLY A 56 26.04 2.70 -15.73
C GLY A 56 25.95 2.22 -17.18
N VAL A 57 24.77 2.35 -17.80
CA VAL A 57 24.56 2.24 -19.25
C VAL A 57 23.51 3.26 -19.69
N HIS A 58 23.72 3.93 -20.82
CA HIS A 58 22.75 4.88 -21.39
C HIS A 58 22.82 4.93 -22.92
N PHE A 59 21.67 4.89 -23.60
CA PHE A 59 21.59 5.12 -25.05
C PHE A 59 21.81 6.60 -25.41
N HIS A 60 22.28 6.87 -26.63
CA HIS A 60 22.24 8.21 -27.21
C HIS A 60 20.86 8.46 -27.88
N ASN A 61 20.32 9.68 -27.79
CA ASN A 61 18.95 9.98 -28.23
C ASN A 61 18.70 9.83 -29.74
N SER A 62 19.66 10.25 -30.57
CA SER A 62 19.55 10.25 -32.04
C SER A 62 20.54 9.30 -32.76
N GLN A 63 21.83 9.38 -32.42
CA GLN A 63 22.90 8.59 -33.02
C GLN A 63 22.89 7.12 -32.54
N PRO A 64 23.46 6.16 -33.32
CA PRO A 64 23.45 4.72 -32.98
C PRO A 64 24.50 4.34 -31.91
N LEU A 65 24.57 5.13 -30.84
CA LEU A 65 25.57 5.04 -29.79
C LEU A 65 24.96 4.62 -28.45
N PHE A 66 25.78 4.01 -27.60
CA PHE A 66 25.52 3.93 -26.16
C PHE A 66 26.82 4.13 -25.38
N VAL A 67 26.71 4.54 -24.12
CA VAL A 67 27.82 4.69 -23.19
C VAL A 67 27.67 3.67 -22.06
N SER A 68 28.79 3.17 -21.55
CA SER A 68 28.85 2.35 -20.34
C SER A 68 29.96 2.81 -19.40
N GLY A 69 29.77 2.60 -18.10
CA GLY A 69 30.76 2.85 -17.06
C GLY A 69 30.82 1.68 -16.08
N GLY A 70 32.02 1.22 -15.76
CA GLY A 70 32.23 0.01 -14.96
C GLY A 70 33.17 0.14 -13.77
N ASP A 71 33.29 -0.97 -13.07
CA ASP A 71 34.21 -1.18 -11.95
C ASP A 71 35.69 -1.31 -12.41
N ASP A 72 35.96 -1.21 -13.72
CA ASP A 72 37.29 -1.13 -14.32
C ASP A 72 37.78 0.32 -14.54
N TYR A 73 37.08 1.29 -13.93
CA TYR A 73 37.33 2.74 -13.97
C TYR A 73 37.24 3.37 -15.38
N LYS A 74 36.74 2.62 -16.36
CA LYS A 74 36.67 3.01 -17.78
C LYS A 74 35.25 3.44 -18.15
N ILE A 75 35.14 4.51 -18.92
CA ILE A 75 33.89 4.87 -19.63
C ILE A 75 34.08 4.49 -21.08
N LYS A 76 33.31 3.54 -21.61
CA LYS A 76 33.37 3.13 -23.01
C LYS A 76 32.21 3.72 -23.80
N VAL A 77 32.48 4.23 -25.00
CA VAL A 77 31.46 4.69 -25.96
C VAL A 77 31.43 3.72 -27.13
N TRP A 78 30.25 3.16 -27.39
CA TRP A 78 30.03 2.05 -28.31
C TRP A 78 29.13 2.48 -29.48
N ASN A 79 29.26 1.78 -30.61
CA ASN A 79 28.31 1.86 -31.71
C ASN A 79 27.63 0.50 -31.90
N HIS A 80 26.33 0.45 -31.59
CA HIS A 80 25.53 -0.79 -31.61
C HIS A 80 25.14 -1.27 -33.02
N LYS A 81 25.46 -0.51 -34.09
CA LYS A 81 25.35 -0.96 -35.48
C LYS A 81 26.64 -1.53 -36.04
N THR A 82 27.78 -1.28 -35.37
CA THR A 82 29.10 -1.76 -35.80
C THR A 82 29.76 -2.67 -34.76
N HIS A 83 29.00 -3.11 -33.76
CA HIS A 83 29.36 -4.15 -32.78
C HIS A 83 30.75 -3.95 -32.12
N ARG A 84 31.13 -2.70 -31.85
CA ARG A 84 32.47 -2.31 -31.35
C ARG A 84 32.45 -1.12 -30.41
N CYS A 85 33.41 -1.06 -29.50
CA CYS A 85 33.80 0.18 -28.84
C CYS A 85 34.41 1.14 -29.88
N LEU A 86 34.11 2.44 -29.76
CA LEU A 86 34.72 3.49 -30.60
C LEU A 86 35.94 4.11 -29.92
N PHE A 87 35.85 4.32 -28.60
CA PHE A 87 36.91 4.84 -27.75
C PHE A 87 36.55 4.67 -26.27
N THR A 88 37.58 4.70 -25.41
CA THR A 88 37.44 4.74 -23.96
C THR A 88 37.84 6.12 -23.45
N LEU A 89 37.06 6.69 -22.53
CA LEU A 89 37.41 7.88 -21.75
C LEU A 89 38.00 7.43 -20.40
N LEU A 90 39.10 8.05 -20.00
CA LEU A 90 39.90 7.70 -18.81
C LEU A 90 40.06 8.93 -17.92
N GLY A 91 40.07 8.74 -16.60
CA GLY A 91 40.36 9.80 -15.63
C GLY A 91 39.60 9.73 -14.30
N HIS A 92 38.59 8.88 -14.18
CA HIS A 92 38.10 8.45 -12.86
C HIS A 92 39.13 7.53 -12.18
N LEU A 93 39.17 7.56 -10.85
CA LEU A 93 40.15 6.82 -10.04
C LEU A 93 39.55 5.61 -9.30
N ASP A 94 38.22 5.49 -9.28
CA ASP A 94 37.47 4.41 -8.62
C ASP A 94 36.16 4.07 -9.38
N TYR A 95 35.42 3.07 -8.92
CA TYR A 95 34.27 2.45 -9.59
C TYR A 95 33.23 3.45 -10.11
N ILE A 96 32.94 3.41 -11.40
CA ILE A 96 31.92 4.27 -12.01
C ILE A 96 30.52 3.73 -11.70
N ARG A 97 29.68 4.58 -11.12
CA ARG A 97 28.33 4.24 -10.66
C ARG A 97 27.26 4.50 -11.72
N THR A 98 27.28 5.68 -12.34
CA THR A 98 26.35 6.06 -13.41
C THR A 98 27.09 6.73 -14.56
N VAL A 99 26.53 6.58 -15.76
CA VAL A 99 26.88 7.37 -16.95
C VAL A 99 25.59 7.76 -17.67
N GLN A 100 25.51 8.99 -18.20
CA GLN A 100 24.34 9.47 -18.94
C GLN A 100 24.77 10.38 -20.09
N PHE A 101 24.17 10.23 -21.27
CA PHE A 101 24.27 11.24 -22.33
C PHE A 101 23.38 12.45 -22.01
N HIS A 102 23.87 13.64 -22.35
CA HIS A 102 23.04 14.85 -22.40
C HIS A 102 22.02 14.76 -23.55
N HIS A 103 20.88 15.44 -23.44
CA HIS A 103 19.82 15.40 -24.45
C HIS A 103 20.14 16.16 -25.74
N GLU A 104 20.71 17.37 -25.63
CA GLU A 104 21.17 18.22 -26.76
C GLU A 104 22.69 18.23 -26.96
N ASN A 105 23.45 18.69 -25.96
CA ASN A 105 24.91 18.89 -26.04
C ASN A 105 25.68 17.58 -26.29
N PRO A 106 26.90 17.61 -26.88
CA PRO A 106 27.75 16.43 -27.09
C PRO A 106 28.43 15.95 -25.80
N TRP A 107 27.68 15.88 -24.70
CA TRP A 107 28.20 15.67 -23.34
C TRP A 107 27.78 14.32 -22.75
N ILE A 108 28.64 13.78 -21.89
CA ILE A 108 28.37 12.65 -20.99
C ILE A 108 28.63 13.12 -19.57
N VAL A 109 27.74 12.82 -18.62
CA VAL A 109 28.03 12.93 -17.17
C VAL A 109 28.33 11.54 -16.61
N SER A 110 29.26 11.47 -15.66
CA SER A 110 29.60 10.24 -14.93
C SER A 110 29.82 10.50 -13.44
N ALA A 111 29.38 9.58 -12.58
CA ALA A 111 29.61 9.61 -11.13
C ALA A 111 30.43 8.39 -10.69
N SER A 112 31.29 8.54 -9.69
CA SER A 112 32.22 7.50 -9.22
C SER A 112 32.35 7.45 -7.70
N ASP A 113 32.86 6.31 -7.21
CA ASP A 113 33.36 6.16 -5.85
C ASP A 113 34.56 7.10 -5.56
N ASP A 114 35.23 7.66 -6.57
CA ASP A 114 36.32 8.65 -6.42
C ASP A 114 35.87 10.03 -5.91
N GLN A 115 34.61 10.14 -5.46
CA GLN A 115 33.95 11.32 -4.90
C GLN A 115 33.75 12.47 -5.91
N THR A 116 34.12 12.28 -7.18
CA THR A 116 33.93 13.25 -8.26
C THR A 116 32.75 12.90 -9.16
N ILE A 117 32.18 13.94 -9.77
CA ILE A 117 31.30 13.80 -10.95
C ILE A 117 32.04 14.47 -12.11
N ARG A 118 32.08 13.84 -13.27
CA ARG A 118 32.80 14.35 -14.44
C ARG A 118 31.87 14.60 -15.61
N ILE A 119 32.09 15.70 -16.30
CA ILE A 119 31.40 16.03 -17.56
C ILE A 119 32.43 15.93 -18.68
N TRP A 120 32.14 15.11 -19.68
CA TRP A 120 33.02 14.80 -20.81
C TRP A 120 32.40 15.27 -22.11
N ASN A 121 33.19 15.81 -23.04
CA ASN A 121 32.77 15.98 -24.42
C ASN A 121 33.12 14.70 -25.18
N TRP A 122 32.10 13.98 -25.68
CA TRP A 122 32.33 12.69 -26.34
C TRP A 122 32.86 12.84 -27.77
N GLN A 123 32.71 14.01 -28.40
CA GLN A 123 33.23 14.30 -29.74
C GLN A 123 34.73 14.61 -29.70
N SER A 124 35.16 15.54 -28.82
CA SER A 124 36.59 15.85 -28.61
C SER A 124 37.31 14.84 -27.71
N ARG A 125 36.57 13.96 -27.03
CA ARG A 125 37.06 12.91 -26.12
C ARG A 125 37.80 13.44 -24.88
N THR A 126 37.48 14.66 -24.46
CA THR A 126 38.10 15.35 -23.32
C THR A 126 37.17 15.43 -22.11
N CYS A 127 37.75 15.43 -20.91
CA CYS A 127 37.05 15.87 -19.71
C CYS A 127 36.91 17.41 -19.77
N ILE A 128 35.70 17.94 -19.62
CA ILE A 128 35.41 19.39 -19.66
C ILE A 128 35.41 19.97 -18.24
N SER A 129 34.87 19.21 -17.27
CA SER A 129 34.70 19.66 -15.89
C SER A 129 34.78 18.47 -14.92
N VAL A 130 35.40 18.71 -13.77
CA VAL A 130 35.43 17.80 -12.62
C VAL A 130 34.74 18.50 -11.45
N LEU A 131 33.51 18.07 -11.17
CA LEU A 131 32.70 18.56 -10.06
C LEU A 131 33.22 17.91 -8.78
N THR A 132 33.79 18.70 -7.89
CA THR A 132 34.34 18.28 -6.59
C THR A 132 33.52 18.89 -5.46
N GLY A 133 33.45 18.20 -4.32
CA GLY A 133 32.82 18.72 -3.09
C GLY A 133 31.90 17.76 -2.35
N HIS A 134 31.51 16.63 -2.96
CA HIS A 134 30.98 15.49 -2.20
C HIS A 134 32.09 14.87 -1.35
N ASN A 135 31.74 14.41 -0.15
CA ASN A 135 32.70 13.89 0.84
C ASN A 135 32.71 12.35 0.92
N HIS A 136 32.01 11.68 0.00
CA HIS A 136 31.95 10.22 -0.12
C HIS A 136 31.50 9.83 -1.53
N TYR A 137 31.62 8.54 -1.85
CA TYR A 137 31.16 7.88 -3.08
C TYR A 137 29.89 8.48 -3.68
N VAL A 138 29.96 8.93 -4.93
CA VAL A 138 28.80 9.50 -5.63
C VAL A 138 28.05 8.39 -6.37
N MET A 139 26.92 8.00 -5.82
CA MET A 139 26.13 6.84 -6.26
C MET A 139 25.31 7.11 -7.53
N CYS A 140 25.00 8.37 -7.80
CA CYS A 140 24.25 8.78 -8.99
C CYS A 140 24.60 10.22 -9.38
N ALA A 141 24.69 10.50 -10.67
CA ALA A 141 24.54 11.84 -11.24
C ALA A 141 23.73 11.80 -12.54
N SER A 142 22.91 12.83 -12.77
CA SER A 142 22.02 12.93 -13.93
C SER A 142 21.79 14.37 -14.37
N PHE A 143 21.70 14.61 -15.68
CA PHE A 143 21.33 15.92 -16.26
C PHE A 143 19.84 16.23 -16.05
N HIS A 144 19.52 17.51 -15.85
CA HIS A 144 18.15 17.99 -15.93
C HIS A 144 17.65 17.90 -17.38
N PRO A 145 16.39 17.48 -17.64
CA PRO A 145 15.89 17.30 -19.00
C PRO A 145 15.58 18.59 -19.79
N LYS A 146 16.02 19.77 -19.30
CA LYS A 146 15.65 21.10 -19.86
C LYS A 146 16.62 22.22 -19.45
N GLU A 147 16.84 22.39 -18.15
CA GLU A 147 17.71 23.42 -17.59
C GLU A 147 19.18 22.97 -17.59
N ASP A 148 20.11 23.92 -17.53
CA ASP A 148 21.55 23.65 -17.43
C ASP A 148 21.96 23.26 -16.01
N LEU A 149 21.37 22.16 -15.50
CA LEU A 149 21.58 21.62 -14.15
C LEU A 149 21.99 20.14 -14.18
N VAL A 150 22.78 19.73 -13.20
CA VAL A 150 23.03 18.32 -12.85
C VAL A 150 22.56 18.08 -11.42
N VAL A 151 21.91 16.95 -11.16
CA VAL A 151 21.67 16.44 -9.80
C VAL A 151 22.63 15.30 -9.49
N SER A 152 23.09 15.20 -8.24
CA SER A 152 23.87 14.07 -7.75
C SER A 152 23.45 13.60 -6.36
N ALA A 153 23.66 12.32 -6.09
CA ALA A 153 23.42 11.68 -4.80
C ALA A 153 24.70 10.97 -4.34
N SER A 154 25.06 11.15 -3.07
CA SER A 154 26.26 10.54 -2.47
C SER A 154 25.93 9.83 -1.16
N LEU A 155 26.80 8.89 -0.78
CA LEU A 155 26.80 8.30 0.55
C LEU A 155 27.19 9.30 1.65
N ASP A 156 27.60 10.53 1.31
CA ASP A 156 27.79 11.65 2.24
C ASP A 156 26.48 12.23 2.81
N GLN A 157 25.35 11.56 2.56
CA GLN A 157 23.99 11.89 3.01
C GLN A 157 23.37 13.12 2.31
N THR A 158 24.10 13.77 1.39
CA THR A 158 23.61 14.94 0.63
C THR A 158 23.13 14.57 -0.77
N VAL A 159 22.12 15.29 -1.24
CA VAL A 159 21.83 15.45 -2.67
C VAL A 159 22.28 16.85 -3.08
N ARG A 160 22.94 16.99 -4.22
CA ARG A 160 23.43 18.28 -4.70
C ARG A 160 22.93 18.61 -6.09
N VAL A 161 22.71 19.90 -6.32
CA VAL A 161 22.34 20.46 -7.62
C VAL A 161 23.46 21.39 -8.07
N TRP A 162 23.98 21.15 -9.27
CA TRP A 162 25.10 21.88 -9.85
C TRP A 162 24.59 22.68 -11.05
N ASP A 163 24.91 23.97 -11.11
CA ASP A 163 24.68 24.81 -12.28
C ASP A 163 25.84 24.65 -13.27
N ILE A 164 25.53 24.27 -14.51
CA ILE A 164 26.51 24.00 -15.56
C ILE A 164 26.38 25.01 -16.74
N GLY A 165 25.59 26.08 -16.59
CA GLY A 165 25.36 27.06 -17.65
C GLY A 165 26.62 27.78 -18.14
N SER A 166 27.65 27.85 -17.30
CA SER A 166 28.98 28.38 -17.66
C SER A 166 29.68 27.54 -18.74
N LEU A 167 29.48 26.22 -18.77
CA LEU A 167 30.06 25.33 -19.79
C LEU A 167 29.49 25.59 -21.19
N LYS A 168 28.18 25.87 -21.30
CA LYS A 168 27.58 26.27 -22.58
C LYS A 168 28.21 27.55 -23.09
N LYS A 169 28.35 28.58 -22.24
CA LYS A 169 28.93 29.88 -22.60
C LYS A 169 30.37 29.75 -23.14
N LYS A 170 31.23 28.97 -22.48
CA LYS A 170 32.61 28.69 -22.95
C LYS A 170 32.68 27.91 -24.28
N THR A 171 31.64 27.17 -24.64
CA THR A 171 31.63 26.32 -25.85
C THR A 171 31.25 27.11 -27.12
N VAL A 172 30.78 28.37 -26.99
CA VAL A 172 30.22 29.17 -28.10
C VAL A 172 31.20 30.23 -28.63
N SER A 173 32.30 30.54 -27.94
CA SER A 173 33.31 31.53 -28.33
C SER A 173 34.46 30.93 -29.17
N PRO A 174 34.55 31.14 -30.50
CA PRO A 174 35.48 30.40 -31.37
C PRO A 174 36.92 30.95 -31.44
N ALA A 175 37.37 31.72 -30.45
CA ALA A 175 38.57 32.57 -30.57
C ALA A 175 39.88 31.97 -30.00
N ASP A 176 39.81 31.09 -28.98
CA ASP A 176 40.96 30.77 -28.12
C ASP A 176 41.67 29.43 -28.43
N ASP A 177 41.38 28.77 -29.55
CA ASP A 177 41.98 27.45 -29.87
C ASP A 177 43.49 27.48 -30.19
N LEU A 178 44.12 28.66 -30.30
CA LEU A 178 45.53 28.80 -30.69
C LEU A 178 46.55 28.70 -29.53
N MET A 179 46.13 28.72 -28.25
CA MET A 179 47.04 28.66 -27.08
C MET A 179 47.04 27.33 -26.31
N ARG A 180 46.35 26.30 -26.80
CA ARG A 180 46.06 25.07 -26.03
C ARG A 180 47.22 24.08 -25.81
N PHE A 181 48.45 24.42 -26.20
CA PHE A 181 49.62 23.53 -26.05
C PHE A 181 50.57 23.87 -24.88
N THR A 182 50.30 24.92 -24.09
CA THR A 182 51.25 25.40 -23.05
C THR A 182 50.70 25.42 -21.62
N GLN A 183 49.42 25.05 -21.39
CA GLN A 183 48.76 25.15 -20.08
C GLN A 183 48.31 23.81 -19.44
N MET A 184 49.00 22.70 -19.71
CA MET A 184 48.70 21.43 -19.01
C MET A 184 49.12 21.39 -17.51
N ASN A 185 49.66 22.49 -16.96
CA ASN A 185 50.22 22.56 -15.60
C ASN A 185 49.60 23.65 -14.69
N SER A 186 48.57 24.39 -15.13
CA SER A 186 47.96 25.48 -14.33
C SER A 186 46.68 25.11 -13.59
N ASP A 187 45.91 24.14 -14.09
CA ASP A 187 44.51 23.95 -13.68
C ASP A 187 44.34 23.07 -12.42
N LEU A 188 45.30 23.17 -11.48
CA LEU A 188 45.23 22.51 -10.17
C LEU A 188 44.28 23.24 -9.19
N PHE A 189 43.92 24.50 -9.47
CA PHE A 189 43.05 25.32 -8.63
C PHE A 189 42.00 26.10 -9.44
N GLY A 190 40.96 25.38 -9.89
CA GLY A 190 39.59 25.89 -9.90
C GLY A 190 39.25 27.08 -10.80
N GLY A 191 39.24 26.88 -12.12
CA GLY A 191 38.23 27.54 -12.94
C GLY A 191 36.85 27.04 -12.51
N VAL A 192 35.98 27.92 -12.00
CA VAL A 192 34.68 27.53 -11.40
C VAL A 192 33.63 27.31 -12.49
N ASP A 193 33.87 26.29 -13.31
CA ASP A 193 33.13 26.00 -14.54
C ASP A 193 31.74 25.41 -14.30
N ALA A 194 31.48 24.94 -13.08
CA ALA A 194 30.16 24.60 -12.57
C ALA A 194 30.10 24.86 -11.06
N ILE A 195 28.94 25.30 -10.55
CA ILE A 195 28.76 25.80 -9.19
C ILE A 195 27.72 24.96 -8.45
N VAL A 196 27.94 24.61 -7.18
CA VAL A 196 26.89 24.02 -6.33
C VAL A 196 25.80 25.07 -6.11
N LYS A 197 24.64 24.87 -6.75
CA LYS A 197 23.46 25.74 -6.68
C LYS A 197 22.65 25.46 -5.42
N TYR A 198 22.50 24.18 -5.07
CA TYR A 198 21.81 23.73 -3.86
C TYR A 198 22.55 22.52 -3.25
N VAL A 199 22.64 22.49 -1.92
CA VAL A 199 22.91 21.28 -1.13
C VAL A 199 21.61 20.94 -0.40
N LEU A 200 21.18 19.69 -0.48
CA LEU A 200 19.94 19.18 0.09
C LEU A 200 20.32 18.13 1.15
N GLU A 201 20.12 18.51 2.40
CA GLU A 201 20.48 17.73 3.59
C GLU A 201 19.20 17.28 4.32
N GLY A 202 19.25 16.14 5.01
CA GLY A 202 18.11 15.60 5.75
C GLY A 202 17.71 14.16 5.40
N HIS A 203 18.55 13.40 4.69
CA HIS A 203 18.55 11.92 4.78
C HIS A 203 19.42 11.48 5.96
N ASP A 204 18.98 10.45 6.69
CA ASP A 204 19.67 9.97 7.91
C ASP A 204 20.85 9.02 7.60
N ARG A 205 21.02 8.67 6.30
CA ARG A 205 22.00 7.72 5.77
C ARG A 205 22.34 8.08 4.31
N GLY A 206 23.35 7.42 3.76
CA GLY A 206 23.83 7.66 2.40
C GLY A 206 22.76 7.53 1.32
N VAL A 207 22.79 8.44 0.35
CA VAL A 207 21.80 8.54 -0.73
C VAL A 207 22.28 7.76 -1.94
N ASN A 208 21.46 6.82 -2.40
CA ASN A 208 21.80 5.91 -3.50
C ASN A 208 21.42 6.46 -4.87
N TRP A 209 20.35 7.27 -4.94
CA TRP A 209 19.82 7.77 -6.21
C TRP A 209 19.16 9.14 -6.04
N ALA A 210 19.27 9.98 -7.08
CA ALA A 210 18.47 11.20 -7.21
C ALA A 210 18.08 11.42 -8.69
N SER A 211 16.92 12.02 -8.93
CA SER A 211 16.42 12.33 -10.28
C SER A 211 15.53 13.57 -10.26
N PHE A 212 15.62 14.39 -11.30
CA PHE A 212 14.68 15.50 -11.54
C PHE A 212 13.33 14.97 -12.03
N HIS A 213 12.26 15.71 -11.75
CA HIS A 213 10.97 15.50 -12.42
C HIS A 213 11.00 16.08 -13.85
N PRO A 214 10.38 15.43 -14.87
CA PRO A 214 10.48 15.89 -16.27
C PRO A 214 9.95 17.30 -16.58
N THR A 215 9.05 17.82 -15.74
CA THR A 215 8.29 19.06 -16.02
C THR A 215 8.08 19.97 -14.81
N LEU A 216 8.51 19.59 -13.60
CA LEU A 216 8.25 20.34 -12.37
C LEU A 216 9.57 20.61 -11.65
N PRO A 217 9.68 21.71 -10.86
CA PRO A 217 10.87 22.02 -10.05
C PRO A 217 10.95 21.11 -8.83
N LEU A 218 11.11 19.81 -9.06
CA LEU A 218 11.10 18.75 -8.07
C LEU A 218 12.26 17.79 -8.32
N ILE A 219 12.87 17.30 -7.22
CA ILE A 219 13.87 16.24 -7.22
C ILE A 219 13.34 15.12 -6.32
N VAL A 220 13.42 13.87 -6.78
CA VAL A 220 13.18 12.68 -5.98
C VAL A 220 14.53 12.06 -5.62
N SER A 221 14.74 11.67 -4.36
CA SER A 221 15.90 10.90 -3.93
C SER A 221 15.53 9.70 -3.06
N GLY A 222 16.37 8.66 -3.07
CA GLY A 222 16.20 7.46 -2.25
C GLY A 222 17.52 7.05 -1.58
N ALA A 223 17.46 6.71 -0.30
CA ALA A 223 18.63 6.48 0.55
C ALA A 223 18.50 5.21 1.41
N ASP A 224 19.61 4.83 2.06
CA ASP A 224 19.68 3.67 2.97
C ASP A 224 18.86 3.85 4.27
N ASP A 225 18.34 5.06 4.53
CA ASP A 225 17.38 5.34 5.62
C ASP A 225 15.99 4.74 5.36
N ARG A 226 15.79 4.10 4.19
CA ARG A 226 14.53 3.52 3.69
C ARG A 226 13.45 4.55 3.37
N GLN A 227 13.84 5.82 3.21
CA GLN A 227 12.95 6.91 2.83
C GLN A 227 13.18 7.28 1.36
N VAL A 228 12.09 7.66 0.69
CA VAL A 228 12.13 8.41 -0.56
C VAL A 228 11.70 9.83 -0.24
N LYS A 229 12.54 10.83 -0.55
CA LYS A 229 12.28 12.24 -0.27
C LYS A 229 11.99 12.99 -1.57
N LEU A 230 11.01 13.90 -1.51
CA LEU A 230 10.64 14.80 -2.58
C LEU A 230 11.08 16.21 -2.19
N TRP A 231 12.12 16.71 -2.85
CA TRP A 231 12.62 18.07 -2.68
C TRP A 231 11.97 18.97 -3.71
N ARG A 232 11.67 20.22 -3.32
CA ARG A 232 11.13 21.22 -4.23
C ARG A 232 12.16 22.32 -4.46
N MET A 233 12.58 22.49 -5.71
CA MET A 233 13.43 23.59 -6.16
C MET A 233 12.63 24.89 -6.25
N ASN A 234 12.03 25.31 -5.13
CA ASN A 234 11.62 26.71 -4.98
C ASN A 234 12.90 27.56 -5.00
N GLY A 235 12.96 28.55 -5.89
CA GLY A 235 14.10 29.45 -6.01
C GLY A 235 14.27 30.37 -4.79
N ASP A 236 15.20 31.32 -4.93
CA ASP A 236 15.54 32.35 -3.95
C ASP A 236 14.29 32.88 -3.21
N VAL A 237 14.43 33.08 -1.89
CA VAL A 237 13.39 33.65 -1.03
C VAL A 237 12.87 34.97 -1.60
N LYS A 238 13.71 35.75 -2.30
CA LYS A 238 13.33 36.97 -3.03
C LYS A 238 12.26 36.71 -4.10
N GLU A 239 12.44 35.70 -4.94
CA GLU A 239 11.44 35.32 -5.96
C GLU A 239 10.17 34.73 -5.30
N ARG A 240 10.29 34.02 -4.16
CA ARG A 240 9.12 33.59 -3.38
C ARG A 240 8.32 34.77 -2.83
N VAL A 241 8.97 35.80 -2.29
CA VAL A 241 8.31 37.04 -1.82
C VAL A 241 7.61 37.74 -2.99
N LYS A 242 8.31 37.89 -4.12
CA LYS A 242 7.80 38.49 -5.37
C LYS A 242 6.62 37.73 -5.98
N ILE A 243 6.57 36.40 -5.87
CA ILE A 243 5.40 35.58 -6.26
C ILE A 243 4.20 35.83 -5.33
N LEU A 244 4.42 35.95 -4.02
CA LEU A 244 3.36 36.25 -3.05
C LEU A 244 2.80 37.67 -3.24
N GLU A 245 3.69 38.62 -3.55
CA GLU A 245 3.37 40.00 -3.90
C GLU A 245 2.55 40.09 -5.20
N ASN A 246 3.01 39.45 -6.29
CA ASN A 246 2.27 39.36 -7.55
C ASN A 246 0.91 38.64 -7.42
N ALA A 247 0.74 37.79 -6.39
CA ALA A 247 -0.52 37.14 -6.05
C ALA A 247 -1.43 37.98 -5.13
N GLY A 248 -1.06 39.21 -4.78
CA GLY A 248 -1.80 40.11 -3.89
C GLY A 248 -1.74 39.74 -2.41
N HIS A 249 -0.94 38.75 -2.01
CA HIS A 249 -0.82 38.28 -0.63
C HIS A 249 0.26 39.05 0.16
N LEU A 250 0.18 40.39 0.13
CA LEU A 250 1.16 41.29 0.76
C LEU A 250 1.47 40.97 2.24
N PRO A 251 0.51 40.62 3.13
CA PRO A 251 0.82 40.26 4.52
C PRO A 251 1.70 38.99 4.62
N LEU A 252 1.48 38.02 3.73
CA LEU A 252 2.26 36.78 3.71
C LEU A 252 3.63 36.99 3.05
N ALA A 253 3.72 37.88 2.05
CA ALA A 253 4.98 38.35 1.49
C ALA A 253 5.83 39.06 2.56
N TYR A 254 5.23 39.96 3.35
CA TYR A 254 5.88 40.66 4.47
C TYR A 254 6.40 39.71 5.55
N ILE A 255 5.58 38.76 6.02
CA ILE A 255 6.02 37.74 6.99
C ILE A 255 7.17 36.91 6.41
N THR A 256 7.08 36.52 5.14
CA THR A 256 8.12 35.72 4.46
C THR A 256 9.42 36.49 4.30
N ALA A 257 9.38 37.79 4.00
CA ALA A 257 10.55 38.65 3.94
C ALA A 257 11.19 38.82 5.34
N SER A 258 10.38 39.17 6.33
CA SER A 258 10.82 39.47 7.71
C SER A 258 11.45 38.25 8.39
N VAL A 259 10.78 37.08 8.35
CA VAL A 259 11.27 35.84 8.99
C VAL A 259 12.58 35.36 8.36
N HIS A 260 12.82 35.64 7.08
CA HIS A 260 14.04 35.24 6.37
C HIS A 260 15.08 36.37 6.20
N GLY A 261 14.94 37.48 6.94
CA GLY A 261 15.96 38.53 7.01
C GLY A 261 16.09 39.44 5.79
N LEU A 262 15.07 39.53 4.93
CA LEU A 262 15.02 40.48 3.82
C LEU A 262 14.42 41.81 4.31
N THR A 263 15.21 42.59 5.05
CA THR A 263 14.84 43.89 5.64
C THR A 263 14.21 44.84 4.62
N ASP A 264 14.89 45.07 3.50
CA ASP A 264 14.57 46.14 2.56
C ASP A 264 13.23 45.89 1.85
N THR A 265 12.89 44.62 1.60
CA THR A 265 11.58 44.25 1.05
C THR A 265 10.50 44.16 2.12
N ALA A 266 10.84 43.82 3.37
CA ALA A 266 9.91 43.87 4.49
C ALA A 266 9.48 45.31 4.80
N GLU A 267 10.41 46.28 4.86
CA GLU A 267 10.10 47.69 5.11
C GLU A 267 9.22 48.30 4.01
N ARG A 268 9.50 47.98 2.73
CA ARG A 268 8.63 48.38 1.62
C ARG A 268 7.22 47.80 1.76
N LEU A 269 7.11 46.49 1.99
CA LEU A 269 5.82 45.82 2.13
C LEU A 269 5.05 46.30 3.38
N ALA A 270 5.74 46.68 4.46
CA ALA A 270 5.11 47.30 5.63
C ALA A 270 4.56 48.70 5.29
N THR A 271 5.31 49.50 4.54
CA THR A 271 4.86 50.81 4.04
C THR A 271 3.61 50.70 3.16
N GLU A 272 3.51 49.61 2.38
CA GLU A 272 2.37 49.29 1.51
C GLU A 272 1.17 48.70 2.27
N LEU A 273 1.39 48.08 3.43
CA LEU A 273 0.35 47.50 4.30
C LEU A 273 -0.24 48.49 5.31
N GLY A 274 0.51 49.52 5.72
CA GLY A 274 0.09 50.50 6.72
C GLY A 274 -0.31 49.86 8.05
N ASP A 275 -1.50 50.17 8.55
CA ASP A 275 -2.01 49.64 9.82
C ASP A 275 -2.29 48.12 9.80
N ASN A 276 -2.27 47.46 8.63
CA ASN A 276 -2.53 46.02 8.47
C ASN A 276 -1.26 45.14 8.56
N VAL A 277 -0.16 45.65 9.11
CA VAL A 277 1.08 44.87 9.29
C VAL A 277 0.87 43.77 10.35
N PRO A 278 1.03 42.48 10.01
CA PRO A 278 0.80 41.38 10.94
C PRO A 278 1.96 41.20 11.93
N SER A 279 1.64 41.00 13.21
CA SER A 279 2.61 40.70 14.26
C SER A 279 3.34 39.37 14.03
N LEU A 280 4.66 39.37 14.09
CA LEU A 280 5.48 38.16 13.98
C LEU A 280 5.42 37.34 15.29
N PRO A 281 5.22 36.01 15.23
CA PRO A 281 5.20 35.17 16.41
C PRO A 281 6.61 34.94 16.97
N GLU A 282 6.82 35.30 18.23
CA GLU A 282 8.12 35.18 18.92
C GLU A 282 8.62 33.72 19.01
N GLY A 283 9.95 33.57 19.08
CA GLY A 283 10.61 32.29 19.39
C GLY A 283 10.75 31.28 18.23
N LYS A 284 10.30 31.60 17.01
CA LYS A 284 10.50 30.71 15.84
C LYS A 284 11.79 31.03 15.08
N THR A 285 12.64 30.02 14.90
CA THR A 285 13.82 30.09 14.04
C THR A 285 13.45 29.99 12.55
N PRO A 286 14.25 30.56 11.64
CA PRO A 286 14.00 30.52 10.19
C PRO A 286 14.33 29.14 9.58
N SER A 287 13.45 28.15 9.82
CA SER A 287 13.50 26.86 9.13
C SER A 287 13.02 26.98 7.69
N LEU A 288 13.63 26.23 6.76
CA LEU A 288 12.98 25.91 5.49
C LEU A 288 11.63 25.22 5.76
N LEU A 289 10.64 25.46 4.90
CA LEU A 289 9.37 24.74 4.92
C LEU A 289 9.56 23.30 4.46
N MET A 290 10.09 22.46 5.35
CA MET A 290 9.83 21.03 5.27
C MET A 290 8.31 20.84 5.38
N PRO A 291 7.65 20.09 4.48
CA PRO A 291 6.27 19.70 4.71
C PRO A 291 6.23 18.90 6.03
N PRO A 292 5.20 19.09 6.89
CA PRO A 292 5.08 18.31 8.11
C PRO A 292 5.05 16.82 7.77
N SER A 293 5.78 16.01 8.53
CA SER A 293 5.93 14.57 8.30
C SER A 293 4.55 13.94 8.03
N PRO A 294 4.27 13.44 6.81
CA PRO A 294 2.91 13.11 6.41
C PRO A 294 2.39 11.94 7.24
N VAL A 295 1.45 12.23 8.15
CA VAL A 295 0.85 11.26 9.07
C VAL A 295 0.12 10.13 8.33
N MET A 296 -0.28 10.38 7.08
CA MET A 296 -0.75 9.41 6.10
C MET A 296 -0.24 9.80 4.71
N CYS A 297 0.27 8.84 3.93
CA CYS A 297 0.39 8.98 2.48
C CYS A 297 -0.98 8.67 1.85
N GLY A 298 -1.84 9.70 1.75
CA GLY A 298 -3.07 9.65 0.96
C GLY A 298 -2.82 10.01 -0.50
N GLY A 299 -3.62 9.44 -1.40
CA GLY A 299 -3.73 9.94 -2.77
C GLY A 299 -4.47 11.28 -2.83
N ASP A 300 -4.33 11.95 -3.98
CA ASP A 300 -5.06 13.15 -4.42
C ASP A 300 -4.97 14.42 -3.55
N TRP A 301 -4.21 15.38 -4.08
CA TRP A 301 -4.07 16.73 -3.55
C TRP A 301 -5.38 17.53 -3.80
N PRO A 302 -5.89 18.31 -2.83
CA PRO A 302 -7.17 18.99 -2.99
C PRO A 302 -7.10 20.11 -4.04
N LEU A 303 -7.93 19.99 -5.09
CA LEU A 303 -8.25 21.11 -5.98
C LEU A 303 -9.25 22.04 -5.30
N LEU A 304 -8.82 23.27 -5.01
CA LEU A 304 -9.68 24.36 -4.55
C LEU A 304 -10.69 24.72 -5.65
N ARG A 305 -11.90 24.18 -5.58
CA ARG A 305 -13.05 24.73 -6.31
C ARG A 305 -13.44 26.06 -5.67
N VAL A 306 -12.88 27.15 -6.19
CA VAL A 306 -13.42 28.49 -5.98
C VAL A 306 -14.86 28.47 -6.52
N MET A 307 -15.85 28.68 -5.65
CA MET A 307 -17.23 28.84 -6.10
C MET A 307 -17.36 30.18 -6.82
N LYS A 308 -17.51 30.15 -8.15
CA LYS A 308 -17.88 31.35 -8.90
C LYS A 308 -19.30 31.77 -8.49
N GLY A 309 -19.49 33.05 -8.17
CA GLY A 309 -20.76 33.55 -7.64
C GLY A 309 -21.92 33.44 -8.63
N ILE A 310 -23.14 33.32 -8.11
CA ILE A 310 -24.37 33.07 -8.88
C ILE A 310 -24.92 34.39 -9.50
N PHE A 311 -24.04 35.30 -9.89
CA PHE A 311 -24.38 36.65 -10.36
C PHE A 311 -23.44 37.17 -11.45
N GLU A 312 -23.15 36.34 -12.44
CA GLU A 312 -22.41 36.76 -13.65
C GLU A 312 -22.89 35.98 -14.89
N GLY A 313 -24.17 36.19 -15.24
CA GLY A 313 -24.77 35.66 -16.47
C GLY A 313 -25.20 36.81 -17.39
N GLY A 314 -24.69 36.80 -18.62
CA GLY A 314 -25.23 37.60 -19.73
C GLY A 314 -24.35 38.75 -20.22
N LEU A 315 -23.37 38.42 -21.09
CA LEU A 315 -23.09 39.25 -22.26
C LEU A 315 -22.48 38.41 -23.40
N GLU A 316 -22.57 38.95 -24.63
CA GLU A 316 -21.83 38.56 -25.84
C GLU A 316 -22.03 37.14 -26.41
N SER A 317 -23.19 36.92 -27.03
CA SER A 317 -23.26 36.14 -28.27
C SER A 317 -23.17 37.10 -29.47
N ALA A 318 -21.97 37.32 -30.01
CA ALA A 318 -21.75 38.30 -31.10
C ALA A 318 -20.47 38.08 -31.94
N ALA A 319 -20.11 36.85 -32.33
CA ALA A 319 -18.98 36.61 -33.24
C ALA A 319 -19.30 35.57 -34.34
N ARG A 320 -19.17 36.01 -35.61
CA ARG A 320 -19.14 35.18 -36.84
C ARG A 320 -17.97 34.19 -36.77
N GLY A 321 -17.97 32.98 -37.36
CA GLY A 321 -18.49 32.59 -38.67
C GLY A 321 -17.39 32.80 -39.75
N GLY A 322 -17.02 31.85 -40.61
CA GLY A 322 -17.54 30.49 -40.86
C GLY A 322 -16.58 29.68 -41.78
N ALA A 323 -17.13 29.06 -42.85
CA ALA A 323 -16.48 28.15 -43.83
C ALA A 323 -16.27 26.70 -43.34
N VAL A 324 -16.34 25.64 -44.17
CA VAL A 324 -16.42 25.53 -45.66
C VAL A 324 -17.64 24.69 -46.09
N ASP A 325 -17.98 24.78 -47.38
CA ASP A 325 -19.03 24.12 -48.20
C ASP A 325 -18.81 22.57 -48.32
N GLU A 326 -19.52 21.71 -49.07
CA GLU A 326 -20.19 21.67 -50.41
C GLU A 326 -21.28 20.54 -50.37
N ASP A 327 -22.24 20.24 -51.29
CA ASP A 327 -23.14 20.96 -52.23
C ASP A 327 -24.24 19.94 -52.77
N GLU A 328 -25.18 20.37 -53.65
CA GLU A 328 -26.29 19.62 -54.36
C GLU A 328 -27.47 19.08 -53.49
N GLU A 329 -28.78 19.27 -53.76
CA GLU A 329 -29.68 19.16 -54.94
C GLU A 329 -30.14 17.69 -55.27
N ASP A 330 -31.39 17.35 -55.64
CA ASP A 330 -32.56 18.16 -56.03
C ASP A 330 -33.95 17.58 -55.61
N VAL A 331 -34.96 18.45 -55.74
CA VAL A 331 -36.45 18.42 -55.68
C VAL A 331 -37.23 17.12 -55.99
N GLY A 332 -38.52 17.11 -55.58
CA GLY A 332 -39.53 16.17 -56.09
C GLY A 332 -40.89 16.82 -56.39
N GLY A 333 -41.77 16.07 -57.06
CA GLY A 333 -43.17 16.42 -57.36
C GLY A 333 -43.42 16.79 -58.83
N ASP A 334 -44.28 16.02 -59.51
CA ASP A 334 -44.83 16.32 -60.84
C ASP A 334 -46.32 15.92 -60.92
N TRP A 335 -47.03 16.36 -61.96
CA TRP A 335 -48.50 16.53 -62.01
C TRP A 335 -49.22 15.48 -62.88
N GLY A 336 -50.55 15.35 -62.72
CA GLY A 336 -51.38 14.63 -63.72
C GLY A 336 -52.84 14.35 -63.34
N GLU A 337 -53.76 14.68 -64.25
CA GLU A 337 -55.16 14.23 -64.33
C GLU A 337 -55.21 12.75 -64.85
N GLY A 338 -56.30 11.96 -64.80
CA GLY A 338 -57.67 12.15 -64.31
C GLY A 338 -58.68 11.28 -65.10
N LEU A 339 -59.81 10.90 -64.49
CA LEU A 339 -60.90 10.06 -65.07
C LEU A 339 -60.49 8.57 -65.36
N ASP A 340 -61.38 7.57 -65.48
CA ASP A 340 -62.86 7.53 -65.44
C ASP A 340 -63.39 6.19 -64.84
N MET A 341 -64.73 5.95 -64.87
CA MET A 341 -65.47 4.74 -64.42
C MET A 341 -65.04 3.43 -65.17
N VAL A 342 -65.41 2.16 -64.87
CA VAL A 342 -66.60 1.41 -64.30
C VAL A 342 -66.11 -0.04 -63.90
N ASP A 343 -66.80 -1.05 -63.30
CA ASP A 343 -68.18 -1.29 -62.80
C ASP A 343 -68.30 -2.54 -61.83
N VAL A 344 -69.38 -2.58 -61.02
CA VAL A 344 -70.33 -3.70 -60.68
C VAL A 344 -69.99 -4.95 -59.80
N ASP A 345 -70.78 -5.08 -58.70
CA ASP A 345 -71.38 -6.21 -57.91
C ASP A 345 -70.69 -7.55 -57.55
N GLY A 346 -71.02 -8.07 -56.34
CA GLY A 346 -70.68 -9.47 -55.93
C GLY A 346 -71.02 -9.98 -54.51
N MET A 347 -72.30 -10.03 -54.10
CA MET A 347 -72.92 -10.94 -53.07
C MET A 347 -72.48 -10.99 -51.56
N GLU A 348 -73.37 -10.46 -50.71
CA GLU A 348 -74.09 -11.08 -49.55
C GLU A 348 -73.42 -11.77 -48.32
N ASN A 349 -74.17 -11.71 -47.19
CA ASN A 349 -73.84 -12.14 -45.82
C ASN A 349 -74.09 -13.64 -45.54
N ARG A 350 -73.70 -14.10 -44.32
CA ARG A 350 -74.37 -15.04 -43.34
C ARG A 350 -73.34 -15.52 -42.28
N ASP A 351 -73.65 -15.94 -41.06
CA ASP A 351 -74.89 -15.95 -40.24
C ASP A 351 -74.48 -15.88 -38.72
N ILE A 352 -75.43 -15.79 -37.78
CA ILE A 352 -75.19 -15.53 -36.33
C ILE A 352 -75.77 -16.64 -35.41
N GLU A 353 -75.03 -16.94 -34.32
CA GLU A 353 -75.36 -17.66 -33.07
C GLU A 353 -76.02 -19.07 -33.07
N ALA A 354 -75.25 -20.03 -32.53
CA ALA A 354 -75.69 -21.27 -31.86
C ALA A 354 -74.52 -21.84 -31.02
N ILE A 355 -74.66 -22.48 -29.86
CA ILE A 355 -75.81 -22.67 -28.94
C ILE A 355 -75.26 -22.95 -27.52
N LEU A 356 -76.10 -22.85 -26.46
CA LEU A 356 -75.78 -23.28 -25.08
C LEU A 356 -76.62 -24.51 -24.68
N ALA A 357 -76.00 -25.58 -24.17
CA ALA A 357 -76.47 -26.45 -23.05
C ALA A 357 -75.68 -27.79 -22.92
N GLU A 358 -75.81 -28.42 -21.75
CA GLU A 358 -75.65 -29.86 -21.44
C GLU A 358 -74.28 -30.56 -21.59
N ALA A 359 -73.63 -30.83 -20.45
CA ALA A 359 -73.40 -32.20 -19.94
C ALA A 359 -72.98 -32.17 -18.45
N GLU A 360 -73.36 -33.18 -17.66
CA GLU A 360 -73.01 -33.31 -16.23
C GLU A 360 -71.96 -34.42 -15.98
N GLY A 361 -71.10 -34.22 -14.96
CA GLY A 361 -70.67 -35.27 -14.03
C GLY A 361 -69.48 -36.17 -14.38
N ALA A 362 -68.41 -36.06 -13.57
CA ALA A 362 -67.64 -37.19 -13.02
C ALA A 362 -66.66 -36.69 -11.93
N GLU A 363 -66.43 -37.51 -10.89
CA GLU A 363 -65.31 -37.38 -9.95
C GLU A 363 -64.24 -38.42 -10.33
N ASP A 364 -62.94 -38.08 -10.29
CA ASP A 364 -61.87 -38.81 -9.58
C ASP A 364 -60.44 -38.28 -9.91
N GLU A 365 -59.43 -38.88 -9.27
CA GLU A 365 -58.07 -38.34 -9.03
C GLU A 365 -57.03 -38.54 -10.16
N ASN A 366 -55.94 -37.74 -10.09
CA ASN A 366 -54.66 -37.82 -10.85
C ASN A 366 -54.74 -37.58 -12.38
N ASP A 367 -53.76 -36.95 -13.05
CA ASP A 367 -52.32 -36.78 -12.78
C ASP A 367 -51.81 -35.34 -13.09
N GLU A 368 -50.48 -35.16 -13.15
CA GLU A 368 -49.76 -33.89 -13.37
C GLU A 368 -50.05 -33.22 -14.74
N GLU A 369 -50.48 -31.95 -14.75
CA GLU A 369 -50.27 -31.06 -15.89
C GLU A 369 -50.01 -29.60 -15.46
N GLY A 370 -49.22 -28.86 -16.24
CA GLY A 370 -48.63 -27.57 -15.84
C GLY A 370 -49.63 -26.41 -15.83
N GLY A 371 -50.02 -25.94 -14.65
CA GLY A 371 -50.83 -24.73 -14.49
C GLY A 371 -50.11 -23.47 -15.02
N TRP A 372 -50.78 -22.73 -15.91
CA TRP A 372 -50.26 -21.51 -16.54
C TRP A 372 -50.22 -20.32 -15.56
N GLY A 373 -49.18 -20.28 -14.72
CA GLY A 373 -48.94 -19.22 -13.73
C GLY A 373 -48.45 -17.88 -14.27
N GLU A 374 -48.56 -17.62 -15.58
CA GLU A 374 -48.09 -16.40 -16.24
C GLU A 374 -49.18 -15.75 -17.12
N LEU A 375 -50.30 -15.33 -16.53
CA LEU A 375 -51.24 -14.42 -17.22
C LEU A 375 -51.95 -13.35 -16.36
N GLU A 376 -51.53 -13.15 -15.11
CA GLU A 376 -51.83 -11.91 -14.34
C GLU A 376 -50.54 -11.07 -14.25
N GLY A 377 -50.14 -10.49 -15.37
CA GLY A 377 -48.84 -9.82 -15.51
C GLY A 377 -48.63 -9.11 -16.85
N LEU A 378 -49.67 -8.44 -17.36
CA LEU A 378 -49.51 -7.51 -18.49
C LEU A 378 -48.82 -6.22 -17.99
N ASP A 379 -47.50 -6.30 -17.77
CA ASP A 379 -46.64 -5.14 -17.60
C ASP A 379 -46.78 -4.24 -18.84
N LEU A 380 -47.47 -3.12 -18.67
CA LEU A 380 -47.71 -2.16 -19.75
C LEU A 380 -46.37 -1.64 -20.28
N PRO A 381 -46.19 -1.53 -21.62
CA PRO A 381 -45.01 -0.90 -22.18
C PRO A 381 -44.79 0.49 -21.55
N PRO A 382 -43.56 0.82 -21.09
CA PRO A 382 -43.31 1.97 -20.21
C PRO A 382 -43.55 3.35 -20.86
N GLU A 383 -43.96 3.37 -22.12
CA GLU A 383 -44.43 4.57 -22.83
C GLU A 383 -45.79 5.06 -22.32
N LEU A 384 -46.64 4.17 -21.79
CA LEU A 384 -48.01 4.49 -21.35
C LEU A 384 -48.10 5.20 -20.00
N ASP A 385 -47.15 4.95 -19.10
CA ASP A 385 -47.16 5.48 -17.72
C ASP A 385 -46.39 6.81 -17.55
N THR A 386 -45.82 7.35 -18.64
CA THR A 386 -45.14 8.66 -18.58
C THR A 386 -46.14 9.82 -18.64
N PRO A 387 -46.26 10.67 -17.60
CA PRO A 387 -47.13 11.83 -17.66
C PRO A 387 -46.61 12.81 -18.71
N LYS A 388 -47.49 13.26 -19.62
CA LYS A 388 -47.15 14.17 -20.73
C LYS A 388 -46.57 15.49 -20.22
N ALA A 389 -45.24 15.56 -20.14
CA ALA A 389 -44.51 16.77 -19.78
C ALA A 389 -44.87 17.91 -20.76
N SER A 390 -45.16 19.10 -20.23
CA SER A 390 -45.63 20.22 -21.04
C SER A 390 -44.59 20.62 -22.09
N ALA A 391 -44.97 20.60 -23.37
CA ALA A 391 -44.09 20.90 -24.49
C ALA A 391 -43.66 22.38 -24.51
N ASN A 392 -42.59 22.72 -23.78
CA ASN A 392 -41.99 24.05 -23.83
C ASN A 392 -40.49 24.08 -23.47
N ALA A 393 -39.70 23.28 -24.19
CA ALA A 393 -38.25 23.40 -24.25
C ALA A 393 -37.76 23.15 -25.68
N ARG A 394 -36.77 23.93 -26.15
CA ARG A 394 -36.15 23.75 -27.48
C ARG A 394 -35.26 22.51 -27.51
N SER A 395 -35.06 21.95 -28.70
CA SER A 395 -34.30 20.73 -28.95
C SER A 395 -32.82 20.83 -28.52
N SER A 396 -32.50 20.25 -27.36
CA SER A 396 -31.15 19.82 -27.00
C SER A 396 -31.13 18.29 -26.91
N VAL A 397 -30.82 17.63 -28.03
CA VAL A 397 -31.03 16.17 -28.26
C VAL A 397 -29.98 15.29 -27.54
N PHE A 398 -29.42 15.76 -26.43
CA PHE A 398 -28.49 14.99 -25.60
C PHE A 398 -28.66 15.36 -24.12
N VAL A 399 -29.17 14.42 -23.33
CA VAL A 399 -29.16 14.48 -21.87
C VAL A 399 -28.02 13.60 -21.37
N THR A 400 -27.12 14.15 -20.57
CA THR A 400 -26.03 13.37 -19.96
C THR A 400 -26.61 12.32 -19.01
N PRO A 401 -26.24 11.03 -19.12
CA PRO A 401 -26.74 10.00 -18.21
C PRO A 401 -26.30 10.24 -16.78
N THR A 402 -27.20 10.00 -15.82
CA THR A 402 -26.91 10.09 -14.39
C THR A 402 -25.94 8.99 -13.96
N GLN A 403 -24.98 9.32 -13.09
CA GLN A 403 -24.04 8.33 -12.55
C GLN A 403 -24.77 7.27 -11.71
N GLY A 404 -24.63 6.00 -12.07
CA GLY A 404 -25.13 4.87 -11.27
C GLY A 404 -24.39 4.69 -9.95
N MET A 405 -24.98 3.98 -8.99
CA MET A 405 -24.35 3.76 -7.68
C MET A 405 -23.03 2.98 -7.81
N PRO A 406 -21.93 3.42 -7.16
CA PRO A 406 -20.67 2.71 -7.19
C PRO A 406 -20.76 1.40 -6.40
N VAL A 407 -20.05 0.36 -6.86
CA VAL A 407 -20.15 -1.01 -6.29
C VAL A 407 -19.81 -1.06 -4.80
N SER A 408 -18.85 -0.25 -4.33
CA SER A 408 -18.53 -0.11 -2.91
C SER A 408 -19.72 0.37 -2.07
N HIS A 409 -20.55 1.28 -2.59
CA HIS A 409 -21.77 1.72 -1.89
C HIS A 409 -22.84 0.62 -1.91
N ILE A 410 -22.96 -0.15 -3.00
CA ILE A 410 -23.87 -1.31 -3.08
C ILE A 410 -23.46 -2.38 -2.04
N TRP A 411 -22.17 -2.70 -1.91
CA TRP A 411 -21.66 -3.58 -0.86
C TRP A 411 -21.96 -3.03 0.55
N SER A 412 -21.72 -1.73 0.77
CA SER A 412 -22.00 -1.07 2.05
C SER A 412 -23.50 -0.98 2.41
N GLN A 413 -24.41 -1.06 1.43
CA GLN A 413 -25.85 -1.15 1.67
C GLN A 413 -26.32 -2.59 1.90
N LYS A 414 -25.79 -3.56 1.16
CA LYS A 414 -26.19 -4.97 1.25
C LYS A 414 -25.66 -5.69 2.50
N SER A 415 -24.52 -5.28 3.05
CA SER A 415 -23.82 -6.04 4.10
C SER A 415 -23.81 -5.36 5.47
N SER A 416 -24.07 -6.14 6.52
CA SER A 416 -23.84 -5.76 7.92
C SER A 416 -22.57 -6.38 8.52
N LEU A 417 -21.71 -6.99 7.70
CA LEU A 417 -20.48 -7.66 8.13
C LEU A 417 -19.28 -6.70 8.08
N ALA A 418 -18.50 -6.66 9.16
CA ALA A 418 -17.38 -5.71 9.28
C ALA A 418 -16.27 -5.93 8.23
N ALA A 419 -16.03 -7.19 7.85
CA ALA A 419 -15.05 -7.54 6.80
C ALA A 419 -15.42 -6.96 5.44
N GLU A 420 -16.69 -7.04 5.06
CA GLU A 420 -17.19 -6.60 3.76
C GLU A 420 -17.32 -5.07 3.71
N GLN A 421 -17.71 -4.44 4.81
CA GLN A 421 -17.66 -2.98 4.97
C GLN A 421 -16.21 -2.45 4.90
N ALA A 422 -15.23 -3.17 5.45
CA ALA A 422 -13.81 -2.82 5.29
C ALA A 422 -13.33 -3.03 3.84
N ALA A 423 -13.70 -4.13 3.20
CA ALA A 423 -13.41 -4.38 1.78
C ALA A 423 -14.05 -3.34 0.84
N ALA A 424 -15.19 -2.77 1.20
CA ALA A 424 -15.84 -1.65 0.50
C ALA A 424 -15.18 -0.28 0.76
N GLY A 425 -14.20 -0.19 1.68
CA GLY A 425 -13.55 1.06 2.08
C GLY A 425 -14.32 1.88 3.13
N SER A 426 -15.45 1.37 3.62
CA SER A 426 -16.31 1.99 4.64
C SER A 426 -15.76 1.76 6.05
N PHE A 427 -14.51 2.17 6.28
CA PHE A 427 -13.73 1.84 7.48
C PHE A 427 -14.38 2.33 8.78
N ASP A 428 -14.98 3.53 8.80
CA ASP A 428 -15.71 4.05 9.97
C ASP A 428 -16.92 3.15 10.32
N THR A 429 -17.71 2.75 9.33
CA THR A 429 -18.83 1.80 9.49
C THR A 429 -18.34 0.45 10.04
N ALA A 430 -17.25 -0.10 9.46
CA ALA A 430 -16.65 -1.34 9.93
C ALA A 430 -16.14 -1.24 11.38
N MET A 431 -15.51 -0.12 11.77
CA MET A 431 -15.07 0.13 13.15
C MET A 431 -16.26 0.28 14.12
N ARG A 432 -17.34 0.96 13.72
CA ARG A 432 -18.57 1.08 14.52
C ARG A 432 -19.24 -0.28 14.73
N LEU A 433 -19.28 -1.12 13.69
CA LEU A 433 -19.77 -2.50 13.78
C LEU A 433 -18.94 -3.33 14.76
N LEU A 434 -17.61 -3.35 14.63
CA LEU A 434 -16.72 -4.09 15.55
C LEU A 434 -16.75 -3.58 16.99
N ASN A 435 -16.96 -2.28 17.21
CA ASN A 435 -17.15 -1.71 18.54
C ASN A 435 -18.48 -2.22 19.17
N ARG A 436 -19.59 -2.15 18.42
CA ARG A 436 -20.92 -2.63 18.86
C ARG A 436 -21.01 -4.16 19.01
N GLN A 437 -20.34 -4.92 18.15
CA GLN A 437 -20.39 -6.39 18.12
C GLN A 437 -19.43 -7.02 19.14
N LEU A 438 -18.22 -6.47 19.28
CA LEU A 438 -17.11 -7.11 19.98
C LEU A 438 -16.44 -6.25 21.06
N GLY A 439 -16.92 -5.03 21.32
CA GLY A 439 -16.31 -4.09 22.27
C GLY A 439 -14.93 -3.60 21.84
N ILE A 440 -14.58 -3.71 20.56
CA ILE A 440 -13.26 -3.35 20.03
C ILE A 440 -13.10 -1.82 20.02
N ARG A 441 -12.00 -1.35 20.62
CA ARG A 441 -11.59 0.07 20.58
C ARG A 441 -10.15 0.27 20.15
N ASN A 442 -9.27 -0.72 20.35
CA ASN A 442 -7.90 -0.66 19.82
C ASN A 442 -7.86 -1.22 18.39
N PHE A 443 -8.00 -0.34 17.40
CA PHE A 443 -7.93 -0.70 15.99
C PHE A 443 -6.49 -0.72 15.42
N ALA A 444 -5.47 -0.38 16.22
CA ALA A 444 -4.09 -0.32 15.73
C ALA A 444 -3.57 -1.65 15.15
N PRO A 445 -3.84 -2.85 15.75
CA PRO A 445 -3.44 -4.13 15.16
C PRO A 445 -4.21 -4.49 13.89
N LEU A 446 -5.40 -3.90 13.69
CA LEU A 446 -6.26 -4.17 12.53
C LEU A 446 -5.99 -3.23 11.34
N LYS A 447 -5.19 -2.16 11.51
CA LYS A 447 -4.96 -1.14 10.48
C LYS A 447 -4.43 -1.73 9.17
N SER A 448 -3.47 -2.65 9.21
CA SER A 448 -2.97 -3.32 8.00
C SER A 448 -4.07 -4.17 7.38
N MET A 449 -4.81 -4.93 8.18
CA MET A 449 -5.83 -5.86 7.72
C MET A 449 -7.00 -5.17 7.00
N PHE A 450 -7.36 -3.96 7.43
CA PHE A 450 -8.35 -3.12 6.74
C PHE A 450 -7.85 -2.65 5.37
N ILE A 451 -6.56 -2.29 5.27
CA ILE A 451 -5.93 -1.86 4.02
C ILE A 451 -5.77 -3.06 3.07
N ASP A 452 -5.37 -4.22 3.60
CA ASP A 452 -5.23 -5.48 2.85
C ASP A 452 -6.58 -5.92 2.25
N LEU A 453 -7.68 -5.83 3.01
CA LEU A 453 -9.03 -6.14 2.53
C LEU A 453 -9.50 -5.19 1.42
N PHE A 454 -9.34 -3.87 1.61
CA PHE A 454 -9.73 -2.88 0.60
C PHE A 454 -8.89 -3.02 -0.69
N SER A 455 -7.60 -3.31 -0.56
CA SER A 455 -6.69 -3.50 -1.68
C SER A 455 -6.88 -4.84 -2.39
N GLY A 456 -7.35 -5.87 -1.67
CA GLY A 456 -7.62 -7.21 -2.20
C GLY A 456 -8.97 -7.34 -2.90
N SER A 457 -9.94 -6.47 -2.60
CA SER A 457 -11.27 -6.45 -3.23
C SER A 457 -11.36 -5.57 -4.49
N HIS A 458 -10.35 -4.74 -4.76
CA HIS A 458 -10.33 -3.81 -5.90
C HIS A 458 -9.15 -4.08 -6.84
N SER A 459 -9.47 -4.45 -8.08
CA SER A 459 -8.54 -4.45 -9.22
C SER A 459 -8.65 -3.15 -10.01
N TYR A 460 -7.70 -2.92 -10.93
CA TYR A 460 -7.62 -1.69 -11.72
C TYR A 460 -7.24 -2.01 -13.17
N LEU A 461 -8.15 -1.73 -14.11
CA LEU A 461 -8.00 -2.07 -15.53
C LEU A 461 -7.99 -0.81 -16.40
N ARG A 462 -6.98 -0.68 -17.28
CA ARG A 462 -6.84 0.48 -18.17
C ARG A 462 -7.48 0.18 -19.52
N ALA A 463 -8.65 0.78 -19.79
CA ALA A 463 -9.37 0.60 -21.05
C ALA A 463 -8.62 1.20 -22.25
N PHE A 464 -8.08 2.42 -22.13
CA PHE A 464 -7.36 3.11 -23.19
C PHE A 464 -6.04 3.72 -22.68
N SER A 465 -5.07 3.88 -23.57
CA SER A 465 -3.75 4.45 -23.25
C SER A 465 -3.81 5.89 -22.74
N SER A 466 -4.76 6.70 -23.20
CA SER A 466 -5.00 8.08 -22.76
C SER A 466 -6.02 8.23 -21.61
N SER A 467 -6.80 7.19 -21.31
CA SER A 467 -7.87 7.22 -20.31
C SER A 467 -7.35 6.99 -18.89
N PRO A 468 -8.00 7.53 -17.84
CA PRO A 468 -7.82 7.04 -16.47
C PRO A 468 -8.09 5.53 -16.35
N VAL A 469 -7.54 4.94 -15.29
CA VAL A 469 -7.69 3.51 -14.99
C VAL A 469 -9.05 3.27 -14.33
N VAL A 470 -9.79 2.27 -14.80
CA VAL A 470 -11.12 1.93 -14.30
C VAL A 470 -10.98 0.99 -13.10
N PRO A 471 -11.57 1.30 -11.93
CA PRO A 471 -11.62 0.37 -10.81
C PRO A 471 -12.58 -0.79 -11.14
N LEU A 472 -12.14 -2.02 -10.87
CA LEU A 472 -12.91 -3.25 -11.05
C LEU A 472 -13.09 -3.93 -9.68
N ALA A 473 -14.34 -4.00 -9.23
CA ALA A 473 -14.71 -4.74 -8.04
C ALA A 473 -14.51 -6.25 -8.26
N ILE A 474 -13.87 -6.93 -7.30
CA ILE A 474 -13.75 -8.39 -7.27
C ILE A 474 -14.82 -8.93 -6.32
N GLU A 475 -15.72 -9.76 -6.83
CA GLU A 475 -16.89 -10.29 -6.11
C GLU A 475 -16.71 -11.79 -5.78
N ARG A 476 -17.11 -12.21 -4.58
CA ARG A 476 -17.14 -13.62 -4.14
C ARG A 476 -18.32 -14.32 -4.83
N GLY A 477 -18.06 -15.48 -5.42
CA GLY A 477 -19.09 -16.27 -6.12
C GLY A 477 -19.49 -15.72 -7.49
N TRP A 478 -18.60 -14.97 -8.16
CA TRP A 478 -18.84 -14.50 -9.53
C TRP A 478 -18.99 -15.66 -10.53
N SER A 479 -19.98 -15.55 -11.41
CA SER A 479 -20.21 -16.44 -12.55
C SER A 479 -20.66 -15.62 -13.78
N GLU A 480 -20.39 -16.14 -14.98
CA GLU A 480 -20.80 -15.52 -16.24
C GLU A 480 -22.33 -15.50 -16.45
N SER A 481 -23.06 -16.34 -15.71
CA SER A 481 -24.52 -16.42 -15.71
C SER A 481 -25.23 -15.32 -14.91
N ASN A 482 -24.53 -14.60 -14.03
CA ASN A 482 -25.14 -13.58 -13.18
C ASN A 482 -25.33 -12.27 -13.96
N SER A 483 -26.53 -11.69 -13.89
CA SER A 483 -26.81 -10.43 -14.60
C SER A 483 -25.93 -9.28 -14.08
N PRO A 484 -25.46 -8.34 -14.92
CA PRO A 484 -24.53 -7.27 -14.52
C PRO A 484 -25.03 -6.33 -13.40
N ASN A 485 -26.33 -6.37 -13.11
CA ASN A 485 -27.00 -5.58 -12.06
C ASN A 485 -27.04 -6.32 -10.70
N VAL A 486 -26.97 -7.65 -10.68
CA VAL A 486 -26.97 -8.47 -9.45
C VAL A 486 -25.55 -8.61 -8.93
N ARG A 487 -25.10 -7.57 -8.21
CA ARG A 487 -23.78 -7.54 -7.55
C ARG A 487 -23.73 -8.46 -6.32
N GLY A 488 -22.74 -9.34 -6.28
CA GLY A 488 -22.41 -10.21 -5.14
C GLY A 488 -21.59 -9.49 -4.06
N PRO A 489 -21.29 -10.15 -2.92
CA PRO A 489 -20.44 -9.61 -1.87
C PRO A 489 -18.96 -9.49 -2.32
N PRO A 490 -18.14 -8.65 -1.68
CA PRO A 490 -16.73 -8.49 -2.05
C PRO A 490 -15.92 -9.78 -1.82
N ALA A 491 -14.88 -9.99 -2.62
CA ALA A 491 -13.87 -11.00 -2.34
C ALA A 491 -13.05 -10.60 -1.10
N LEU A 492 -12.83 -11.57 -0.19
CA LEU A 492 -12.16 -11.35 1.09
C LEU A 492 -10.85 -12.16 1.15
N LEU A 493 -9.78 -11.52 1.63
CA LEU A 493 -8.44 -12.10 1.70
C LEU A 493 -8.31 -13.20 2.77
N TYR A 494 -9.10 -13.11 3.85
CA TYR A 494 -8.94 -13.93 5.05
C TYR A 494 -9.97 -15.08 5.12
N GLY A 495 -9.57 -16.24 4.63
CA GLY A 495 -10.33 -17.48 4.78
C GLY A 495 -10.23 -18.11 6.18
N PHE A 496 -11.20 -18.93 6.55
CA PHE A 496 -11.19 -19.70 7.80
C PHE A 496 -10.08 -20.77 7.81
N SER A 497 -9.91 -21.51 6.70
CA SER A 497 -8.88 -22.55 6.52
C SER A 497 -7.45 -22.05 6.80
N GLN A 498 -7.13 -20.81 6.42
CA GLN A 498 -5.83 -20.18 6.72
C GLN A 498 -5.57 -20.08 8.24
N GLN A 499 -6.61 -19.98 9.07
CA GLN A 499 -6.46 -19.89 10.52
C GLN A 499 -6.12 -21.26 11.14
N GLU A 500 -6.57 -22.37 10.55
CA GLU A 500 -6.12 -23.71 10.93
C GLU A 500 -4.62 -23.91 10.67
N GLU A 501 -4.11 -23.40 9.54
CA GLU A 501 -2.68 -23.52 9.22
C GLU A 501 -1.82 -22.71 10.20
N LYS A 502 -2.28 -21.50 10.57
CA LYS A 502 -1.69 -20.72 11.67
C LYS A 502 -1.76 -21.48 13.00
N LEU A 503 -2.86 -22.18 13.30
CA LEU A 503 -3.04 -22.94 14.54
C LEU A 503 -2.08 -24.13 14.62
N LYS A 504 -2.01 -24.94 13.55
CA LYS A 504 -1.07 -26.06 13.39
C LYS A 504 0.38 -25.59 13.51
N SER A 505 0.70 -24.41 12.95
CA SER A 505 2.02 -23.76 13.10
C SER A 505 2.29 -23.29 14.53
N GLY A 506 1.30 -22.68 15.19
CA GLY A 506 1.39 -22.24 16.59
C GLY A 506 1.64 -23.39 17.57
N TYR A 507 1.02 -24.55 17.35
CA TYR A 507 1.32 -25.78 18.10
C TYR A 507 2.77 -26.24 17.91
N LYS A 508 3.24 -26.29 16.65
CA LYS A 508 4.63 -26.67 16.31
C LYS A 508 5.67 -25.74 16.95
N ALA A 509 5.39 -24.43 16.97
CA ALA A 509 6.22 -23.44 17.65
C ALA A 509 6.20 -23.63 19.18
N THR A 510 5.03 -23.80 19.79
CA THR A 510 4.84 -24.01 21.24
C THR A 510 5.59 -25.23 21.75
N THR A 511 5.53 -26.36 21.03
CA THR A 511 6.25 -27.61 21.36
C THR A 511 7.78 -27.40 21.48
N SER A 512 8.36 -26.39 20.83
CA SER A 512 9.83 -26.21 20.76
C SER A 512 10.48 -25.50 21.96
N GLY A 513 9.69 -24.88 22.86
CA GLY A 513 10.12 -24.40 24.18
C GLY A 513 11.14 -23.24 24.27
N LYS A 514 11.80 -22.85 23.17
CA LYS A 514 12.76 -21.73 23.11
C LYS A 514 12.07 -20.37 23.15
N ASP A 515 12.67 -19.37 23.79
CA ASP A 515 12.06 -18.04 24.01
C ASP A 515 11.63 -17.32 22.72
N GLU A 516 12.49 -17.37 21.70
CA GLU A 516 12.20 -16.84 20.35
C GLU A 516 10.93 -17.47 19.76
N LYS A 517 10.79 -18.80 19.91
CA LYS A 517 9.70 -19.59 19.34
C LYS A 517 8.42 -19.58 20.18
N LEU A 518 8.52 -19.31 21.47
CA LEU A 518 7.36 -18.96 22.31
C LEU A 518 6.82 -17.57 21.93
N THR A 519 7.71 -16.64 21.57
CA THR A 519 7.32 -15.32 21.05
C THR A 519 6.72 -15.42 19.64
N GLU A 520 7.25 -16.30 18.79
CA GLU A 520 6.68 -16.67 17.48
C GLU A 520 5.28 -17.30 17.64
N ALA A 521 5.13 -18.30 18.51
CA ALA A 521 3.85 -18.92 18.82
C ALA A 521 2.82 -17.89 19.30
N LEU A 522 3.20 -17.01 20.23
CA LEU A 522 2.33 -15.94 20.74
C LEU A 522 1.84 -15.01 19.61
N ARG A 523 2.72 -14.63 18.67
CA ARG A 523 2.33 -13.84 17.48
C ARG A 523 1.35 -14.59 16.58
N LEU A 524 1.50 -15.90 16.40
CA LEU A 524 0.59 -16.73 15.59
C LEU A 524 -0.81 -16.80 16.23
N PHE A 525 -0.93 -17.11 17.52
CA PHE A 525 -2.24 -17.13 18.18
C PHE A 525 -2.89 -15.74 18.31
N LEU A 526 -2.09 -14.68 18.52
CA LEU A 526 -2.60 -13.30 18.45
C LEU A 526 -3.09 -12.96 17.03
N SER A 527 -2.37 -13.35 15.97
CA SER A 527 -2.82 -13.15 14.59
C SER A 527 -4.16 -13.83 14.31
N ILE A 528 -4.41 -15.02 14.86
CA ILE A 528 -5.72 -15.70 14.77
C ILE A 528 -6.80 -14.83 15.44
N LEU A 529 -6.57 -14.36 16.69
CA LEU A 529 -7.50 -13.45 17.39
C LEU A 529 -7.65 -12.06 16.72
N HIS A 530 -6.71 -11.64 15.86
CA HIS A 530 -6.81 -10.39 15.12
C HIS A 530 -7.47 -10.56 13.76
N THR A 531 -7.37 -11.75 13.15
CA THR A 531 -7.97 -12.05 11.84
C THR A 531 -9.43 -12.48 11.95
N ILE A 532 -9.82 -13.22 13.00
CA ILE A 532 -11.20 -13.76 13.16
C ILE A 532 -12.32 -12.71 13.04
N PRO A 533 -12.21 -11.47 13.59
CA PRO A 533 -13.22 -10.42 13.39
C PRO A 533 -13.43 -9.97 11.94
N LEU A 534 -12.59 -10.45 11.00
CA LEU A 534 -12.58 -10.13 9.59
C LEU A 534 -12.75 -11.38 8.68
N VAL A 535 -13.04 -12.55 9.25
CA VAL A 535 -13.37 -13.78 8.50
C VAL A 535 -14.89 -13.83 8.26
N VAL A 536 -15.33 -14.27 7.06
CA VAL A 536 -16.74 -14.50 6.73
C VAL A 536 -16.98 -15.94 6.27
N VAL A 537 -17.85 -16.63 7.01
CA VAL A 537 -18.25 -18.04 6.81
C VAL A 537 -19.72 -18.14 6.38
N GLU A 538 -20.09 -19.21 5.67
CA GLU A 538 -21.42 -19.32 5.06
C GLU A 538 -22.41 -20.05 5.96
N SER A 539 -21.95 -21.12 6.64
CA SER A 539 -22.78 -21.97 7.49
C SER A 539 -22.77 -21.57 8.97
N ARG A 540 -23.82 -21.96 9.69
CA ARG A 540 -23.90 -21.79 11.15
C ARG A 540 -22.96 -22.72 11.91
N SER A 541 -22.59 -23.87 11.35
CA SER A 541 -21.58 -24.78 11.90
C SER A 541 -20.21 -24.12 11.98
N GLU A 542 -19.74 -23.51 10.88
CA GLU A 542 -18.47 -22.77 10.86
C GLU A 542 -18.46 -21.61 11.86
N VAL A 543 -19.61 -20.96 12.13
CA VAL A 543 -19.73 -19.91 13.16
C VAL A 543 -19.42 -20.45 14.56
N ASP A 544 -19.79 -21.69 14.88
CA ASP A 544 -19.50 -22.31 16.17
C ASP A 544 -18.06 -22.85 16.24
N GLU A 545 -17.52 -23.37 15.14
CA GLU A 545 -16.08 -23.70 15.02
C GLU A 545 -15.18 -22.46 15.17
N VAL A 546 -15.57 -21.31 14.61
CA VAL A 546 -14.87 -20.02 14.79
C VAL A 546 -14.87 -19.60 16.26
N LYS A 547 -15.96 -19.84 17.02
CA LYS A 547 -16.00 -19.56 18.47
C LYS A 547 -15.10 -20.50 19.26
N GLU A 548 -15.05 -21.79 18.90
CA GLU A 548 -14.09 -22.73 19.50
C GLU A 548 -12.65 -22.28 19.25
N LEU A 549 -12.34 -21.85 18.01
CA LEU A 549 -11.02 -21.33 17.64
C LEU A 549 -10.63 -20.08 18.44
N VAL A 550 -11.57 -19.15 18.71
CA VAL A 550 -11.35 -18.03 19.65
C VAL A 550 -11.03 -18.54 21.06
N SER A 551 -11.78 -19.53 21.56
CA SER A 551 -11.58 -20.11 22.88
C SER A 551 -10.19 -20.76 23.02
N ILE A 552 -9.78 -21.56 22.03
CA ILE A 552 -8.45 -22.18 21.94
C ILE A 552 -7.37 -21.09 21.90
N ALA A 553 -7.45 -20.14 20.96
CA ALA A 553 -6.42 -19.12 20.79
C ALA A 553 -6.28 -18.23 22.05
N LYS A 554 -7.38 -17.92 22.74
CA LYS A 554 -7.39 -17.22 24.04
C LYS A 554 -6.58 -17.95 25.10
N GLU A 555 -6.79 -19.25 25.29
CA GLU A 555 -6.09 -20.08 26.28
C GLU A 555 -4.58 -20.15 26.00
N TYR A 556 -4.19 -20.31 24.73
CA TYR A 556 -2.78 -20.30 24.34
C TYR A 556 -2.12 -18.92 24.52
N VAL A 557 -2.79 -17.83 24.12
CA VAL A 557 -2.25 -16.47 24.31
C VAL A 557 -2.09 -16.15 25.80
N LEU A 558 -3.06 -16.51 26.64
CA LEU A 558 -2.99 -16.35 28.09
C LEU A 558 -1.83 -17.15 28.69
N GLY A 559 -1.72 -18.44 28.36
CA GLY A 559 -0.64 -19.30 28.83
C GLY A 559 0.76 -18.84 28.39
N LEU A 560 0.92 -18.44 27.13
CA LEU A 560 2.20 -17.96 26.60
C LEU A 560 2.60 -16.59 27.19
N LYS A 561 1.66 -15.65 27.36
CA LYS A 561 1.93 -14.37 28.04
C LYS A 561 2.34 -14.58 29.51
N MET A 562 1.76 -15.57 30.22
CA MET A 562 2.21 -15.96 31.57
C MET A 562 3.62 -16.55 31.60
N GLU A 563 3.90 -17.55 30.76
CA GLU A 563 5.21 -18.24 30.75
C GLU A 563 6.35 -17.27 30.39
N LEU A 564 6.13 -16.34 29.46
CA LEU A 564 7.09 -15.28 29.15
C LEU A 564 7.33 -14.34 30.34
N LYS A 565 6.28 -13.89 31.03
CA LYS A 565 6.39 -13.03 32.23
C LYS A 565 7.05 -13.75 33.40
N ARG A 566 6.89 -15.07 33.52
CA ARG A 566 7.60 -15.94 34.48
C ARG A 566 9.10 -16.01 34.18
N ARG A 567 9.51 -16.11 32.90
CA ARG A 567 10.92 -16.11 32.49
C ARG A 567 11.60 -14.74 32.68
N GLN A 568 10.83 -13.65 32.58
CA GLN A 568 11.29 -12.28 32.83
C GLN A 568 11.53 -12.01 34.33
N LYS A 569 10.56 -12.31 35.20
CA LYS A 569 10.71 -12.15 36.66
C LYS A 569 11.63 -13.22 37.24
N LYS A 570 12.91 -12.92 37.43
CA LYS A 570 13.89 -13.81 38.08
C LYS A 570 14.02 -13.59 39.59
N ASP A 571 13.57 -12.45 40.07
CA ASP A 571 13.87 -11.91 41.41
C ASP A 571 12.88 -12.40 42.49
N ASP A 572 11.85 -13.15 42.09
CA ASP A 572 10.72 -13.56 42.92
C ASP A 572 10.40 -15.06 42.71
N PRO A 573 10.97 -15.96 43.53
CA PRO A 573 10.81 -17.41 43.37
C PRO A 573 9.42 -17.91 43.82
N VAL A 574 8.67 -17.14 44.61
CA VAL A 574 7.29 -17.47 45.00
C VAL A 574 6.39 -17.23 43.79
N ARG A 575 6.46 -16.03 43.18
CA ARG A 575 5.66 -15.71 42.00
C ARG A 575 6.03 -16.54 40.77
N GLN A 576 7.27 -17.03 40.67
CA GLN A 576 7.63 -18.00 39.64
C GLN A 576 6.90 -19.34 39.78
N GLN A 577 6.72 -19.85 41.01
CA GLN A 577 5.97 -21.08 41.27
C GLN A 577 4.49 -20.88 40.97
N GLU A 578 3.90 -19.79 41.45
CA GLU A 578 2.50 -19.43 41.19
C GLU A 578 2.18 -19.36 39.69
N LEU A 579 2.96 -18.61 38.91
CA LEU A 579 2.76 -18.49 37.46
C LEU A 579 2.91 -19.82 36.73
N ALA A 580 3.83 -20.69 37.18
CA ALA A 580 3.96 -22.04 36.63
C ALA A 580 2.76 -22.92 36.99
N ALA A 581 2.27 -22.84 38.24
CA ALA A 581 1.10 -23.56 38.73
C ALA A 581 -0.17 -23.20 37.96
N TYR A 582 -0.45 -21.90 37.78
CA TYR A 582 -1.61 -21.42 37.02
C TYR A 582 -1.57 -21.87 35.55
N PHE A 583 -0.39 -21.87 34.92
CA PHE A 583 -0.24 -22.34 33.53
C PHE A 583 -0.64 -23.81 33.34
N THR A 584 -0.65 -24.63 34.40
CA THR A 584 -1.20 -26.01 34.34
C THR A 584 -2.73 -26.09 34.28
N HIS A 585 -3.45 -24.97 34.45
CA HIS A 585 -4.91 -24.89 34.39
C HIS A 585 -5.43 -24.18 33.13
N CYS A 586 -4.54 -23.74 32.22
CA CYS A 586 -4.95 -23.36 30.87
C CYS A 586 -5.42 -24.59 30.07
N ASN A 587 -6.48 -24.43 29.29
CA ASN A 587 -7.02 -25.51 28.46
C ASN A 587 -6.18 -25.69 27.17
N LEU A 588 -5.06 -26.40 27.32
CA LEU A 588 -4.09 -26.67 26.26
C LEU A 588 -4.24 -28.10 25.70
N GLN A 589 -3.74 -28.32 24.47
CA GLN A 589 -3.61 -29.66 23.90
C GLN A 589 -2.68 -30.52 24.77
N LEU A 590 -2.98 -31.81 24.88
CA LEU A 590 -2.31 -32.73 25.83
C LEU A 590 -0.76 -32.72 25.77
N PRO A 591 -0.09 -32.61 24.61
CA PRO A 591 1.37 -32.48 24.55
C PRO A 591 1.90 -31.20 25.25
N HIS A 592 1.20 -30.08 25.14
CA HIS A 592 1.58 -28.82 25.76
C HIS A 592 1.24 -28.79 27.26
N LEU A 593 0.11 -29.39 27.66
CA LEU A 593 -0.24 -29.56 29.08
C LEU A 593 0.82 -30.41 29.82
N ARG A 594 1.31 -31.50 29.20
CA ARG A 594 2.44 -32.30 29.72
C ARG A 594 3.70 -31.45 29.94
N LEU A 595 4.02 -30.53 29.03
CA LEU A 595 5.17 -29.62 29.19
C LEU A 595 4.95 -28.58 30.30
N ALA A 596 3.73 -28.03 30.44
CA ALA A 596 3.39 -27.12 31.52
C ALA A 596 3.51 -27.80 32.91
N LEU A 597 2.97 -29.01 33.04
CA LEU A 597 3.08 -29.82 34.26
C LEU A 597 4.53 -30.19 34.61
N LEU A 598 5.33 -30.60 33.62
CA LEU A 598 6.77 -30.89 33.78
C LEU A 598 7.56 -29.67 34.30
N ASN A 599 7.27 -28.48 33.75
CA ASN A 599 7.85 -27.21 34.17
C ASN A 599 7.44 -26.85 35.60
N ALA A 600 6.14 -26.86 35.92
CA ALA A 600 5.61 -26.54 37.25
C ALA A 600 6.17 -27.48 38.34
N MET A 601 6.15 -28.79 38.10
CA MET A 601 6.76 -29.81 38.97
C MET A 601 8.25 -29.51 39.23
N THR A 602 9.02 -29.19 38.18
CA THR A 602 10.46 -28.90 38.28
C THR A 602 10.75 -27.61 39.07
N VAL A 603 9.93 -26.57 38.91
CA VAL A 603 10.09 -25.30 39.63
C VAL A 603 9.75 -25.46 41.11
N CYS A 604 8.61 -26.08 41.45
CA CYS A 604 8.20 -26.30 42.84
C CYS A 604 9.17 -27.22 43.59
N TYR A 605 9.65 -28.29 42.94
CA TYR A 605 10.64 -29.19 43.53
C TYR A 605 11.97 -28.48 43.86
N LYS A 606 12.47 -27.61 42.97
CA LYS A 606 13.67 -26.79 43.22
C LYS A 606 13.48 -25.80 44.38
N ALA A 607 12.28 -25.29 44.57
CA ALA A 607 11.91 -24.41 45.68
C ALA A 607 11.61 -25.15 47.01
N LYS A 608 11.72 -26.49 47.03
CA LYS A 608 11.37 -27.36 48.17
C LYS A 608 9.87 -27.39 48.52
N ASN A 609 8.99 -27.01 47.59
CA ASN A 609 7.55 -27.21 47.72
C ASN A 609 7.19 -28.62 47.21
N LEU A 610 7.41 -29.63 48.07
CA LEU A 610 7.30 -31.05 47.74
C LEU A 610 5.86 -31.55 47.64
N ALA A 611 4.95 -31.09 48.50
CA ALA A 611 3.54 -31.48 48.46
C ALA A 611 2.83 -30.87 47.23
N THR A 612 3.15 -29.62 46.88
CA THR A 612 2.69 -29.01 45.63
C THR A 612 3.30 -29.69 44.40
N ALA A 613 4.60 -30.01 44.41
CA ALA A 613 5.26 -30.74 43.31
C ALA A 613 4.69 -32.15 43.11
N TYR A 614 4.33 -32.85 44.19
CA TYR A 614 3.69 -34.18 44.17
C TYR A 614 2.40 -34.20 43.36
N ASN A 615 1.53 -33.20 43.55
CA ASN A 615 0.26 -33.10 42.83
C ASN A 615 0.47 -32.90 41.32
N PHE A 616 1.45 -32.08 40.92
CA PHE A 616 1.83 -31.94 39.50
C PHE A 616 2.45 -33.22 38.94
N ALA A 617 3.25 -33.95 39.73
CA ALA A 617 3.86 -35.21 39.31
C ALA A 617 2.80 -36.32 39.10
N LYS A 618 1.79 -36.43 39.98
CA LYS A 618 0.65 -37.34 39.79
C LYS A 618 -0.17 -36.99 38.54
N ARG A 619 -0.60 -35.74 38.42
CA ARG A 619 -1.36 -35.25 37.24
C ARG A 619 -0.57 -35.41 35.94
N LEU A 620 0.75 -35.28 35.97
CA LEU A 620 1.61 -35.58 34.81
C LEU A 620 1.62 -37.07 34.46
N LEU A 621 1.72 -37.97 35.45
CA LEU A 621 1.67 -39.42 35.23
C LEU A 621 0.32 -39.89 34.68
N GLU A 622 -0.79 -39.34 35.17
CA GLU A 622 -2.16 -39.59 34.67
C GLU A 622 -2.30 -39.29 33.17
N THR A 623 -1.61 -38.25 32.67
CA THR A 623 -1.61 -37.93 31.22
C THR A 623 -0.78 -38.87 30.34
N ASN A 624 -0.21 -39.97 30.87
CA ASN A 624 0.67 -40.93 30.19
C ASN A 624 1.80 -40.26 29.36
N PRO A 625 2.84 -39.71 30.01
CA PRO A 625 3.89 -38.95 29.37
C PRO A 625 5.04 -39.84 28.85
N LEU A 626 5.92 -39.26 28.02
CA LEU A 626 7.19 -39.89 27.59
C LEU A 626 7.96 -40.48 28.77
N GLU A 627 8.57 -41.66 28.59
CA GLU A 627 9.16 -42.44 29.69
C GLU A 627 10.29 -41.71 30.45
N SER A 628 11.03 -40.82 29.78
CA SER A 628 11.99 -39.91 30.42
C SER A 628 11.32 -39.02 31.47
N HIS A 629 10.20 -38.40 31.11
CA HIS A 629 9.41 -37.54 32.00
C HIS A 629 8.66 -38.38 33.06
N ALA A 630 8.18 -39.57 32.70
CA ALA A 630 7.55 -40.50 33.65
C ALA A 630 8.53 -40.96 34.75
N ARG A 631 9.80 -41.23 34.40
CA ARG A 631 10.85 -41.57 35.39
C ARG A 631 11.14 -40.39 36.33
N ALA A 632 11.28 -39.17 35.80
CA ALA A 632 11.48 -37.98 36.63
C ALA A 632 10.29 -37.71 37.57
N ALA A 633 9.05 -37.84 37.09
CA ALA A 633 7.86 -37.70 37.91
C ALA A 633 7.78 -38.75 39.04
N ARG A 634 8.07 -40.02 38.74
CA ARG A 634 8.12 -41.10 39.75
C ARG A 634 9.19 -40.86 40.82
N GLN A 635 10.35 -40.32 40.45
CA GLN A 635 11.40 -39.95 41.41
C GLN A 635 10.94 -38.83 42.36
N ILE A 636 10.25 -37.81 41.84
CA ILE A 636 9.71 -36.71 42.65
C ILE A 636 8.56 -37.17 43.55
N VAL A 637 7.69 -38.08 43.06
CA VAL A 637 6.67 -38.77 43.87
C VAL A 637 7.31 -39.49 45.06
N GLN A 638 8.31 -40.34 44.82
CA GLN A 638 9.03 -41.08 45.88
C GLN A 638 9.82 -40.18 46.84
N ALA A 639 10.26 -38.99 46.39
CA ALA A 639 10.93 -38.02 47.24
C ALA A 639 9.95 -37.27 48.16
N ALA A 640 8.79 -36.86 47.63
CA ALA A 640 7.75 -36.17 48.40
C ALA A 640 7.03 -37.11 49.40
N GLU A 641 6.84 -38.39 49.06
CA GLU A 641 6.26 -39.39 49.97
C GLU A 641 7.12 -39.66 51.22
N ARG A 642 8.40 -39.27 51.21
CA ARG A 642 9.29 -39.34 52.38
C ARG A 642 9.22 -38.09 53.28
N ASN A 643 8.80 -36.96 52.75
CA ASN A 643 8.67 -35.70 53.48
C ASN A 643 7.69 -34.76 52.76
N MET A 644 6.39 -34.88 53.07
CA MET A 644 5.32 -34.16 52.38
C MET A 644 5.09 -32.77 52.99
N THR A 645 6.12 -31.91 52.90
CA THR A 645 6.09 -30.51 53.37
C THR A 645 6.32 -29.53 52.22
N ASP A 646 5.57 -28.43 52.21
CA ASP A 646 5.90 -27.26 51.39
C ASP A 646 6.65 -26.21 52.24
N ALA A 647 7.68 -25.59 51.66
CA ALA A 647 8.57 -24.65 52.33
C ALA A 647 8.10 -23.18 52.24
N THR A 648 7.21 -22.88 51.29
CA THR A 648 6.61 -21.56 51.08
C THR A 648 5.13 -21.71 50.72
N GLU A 649 4.26 -20.97 51.41
CA GLU A 649 2.84 -20.88 51.04
C GLU A 649 2.69 -20.11 49.72
N LEU A 650 1.83 -20.60 48.82
CA LEU A 650 1.57 -20.03 47.50
C LEU A 650 0.10 -19.61 47.41
N ASN A 651 -0.21 -18.53 46.67
CA ASN A 651 -1.58 -18.19 46.31
C ASN A 651 -2.10 -19.12 45.19
N TYR A 652 -2.20 -20.42 45.49
CA TYR A 652 -2.61 -21.47 44.58
C TYR A 652 -3.30 -22.60 45.35
N ASP A 653 -4.54 -22.90 44.97
CA ASP A 653 -5.27 -24.09 45.41
C ASP A 653 -5.62 -24.90 44.16
N PHE A 654 -5.31 -26.20 44.19
CA PHE A 654 -5.58 -27.13 43.11
C PHE A 654 -6.96 -27.80 43.21
N ARG A 655 -7.65 -27.64 44.35
CA ARG A 655 -8.95 -28.27 44.64
C ARG A 655 -10.12 -27.36 44.26
N ASN A 656 -9.99 -26.05 44.51
CA ASN A 656 -11.00 -25.06 44.15
C ASN A 656 -10.82 -24.56 42.70
N PRO A 657 -11.79 -24.77 41.79
CA PRO A 657 -11.69 -24.29 40.42
C PRO A 657 -11.58 -22.76 40.32
N PHE A 658 -10.63 -22.29 39.52
CA PHE A 658 -10.39 -20.86 39.27
C PHE A 658 -10.21 -20.57 37.78
N VAL A 659 -10.40 -19.32 37.39
CA VAL A 659 -10.05 -18.78 36.07
C VAL A 659 -8.98 -17.70 36.25
N ILE A 660 -8.03 -17.57 35.34
CA ILE A 660 -6.87 -16.70 35.53
C ILE A 660 -7.14 -15.31 34.94
N CYS A 661 -6.89 -14.25 35.72
CA CYS A 661 -7.02 -12.88 35.25
C CYS A 661 -6.03 -12.57 34.11
N GLY A 662 -6.53 -12.16 32.94
CA GLY A 662 -5.73 -12.00 31.72
C GLY A 662 -4.63 -10.93 31.74
N SER A 663 -4.62 -10.01 32.71
CA SER A 663 -3.62 -8.93 32.85
C SER A 663 -2.70 -9.10 34.07
N THR A 664 -3.27 -9.44 35.23
CA THR A 664 -2.53 -9.56 36.50
C THR A 664 -1.99 -10.98 36.73
N TYR A 665 -2.58 -11.98 36.08
CA TYR A 665 -2.30 -13.42 36.25
C TYR A 665 -2.52 -13.89 37.69
N VAL A 666 -3.53 -13.34 38.36
CA VAL A 666 -4.03 -13.77 39.67
C VAL A 666 -5.22 -14.73 39.44
N PRO A 667 -5.35 -15.81 40.22
CA PRO A 667 -6.49 -16.72 40.13
C PRO A 667 -7.76 -16.03 40.64
N ILE A 668 -8.85 -16.21 39.90
CA ILE A 668 -10.20 -15.78 40.26
C ILE A 668 -10.99 -17.04 40.57
N TYR A 669 -11.20 -17.29 41.86
CA TYR A 669 -11.84 -18.52 42.34
C TYR A 669 -13.35 -18.50 42.13
N ARG A 670 -13.96 -19.67 41.94
CA ARG A 670 -15.40 -19.82 41.70
C ARG A 670 -16.22 -19.13 42.81
N GLY A 671 -17.03 -18.14 42.43
CA GLY A 671 -17.85 -17.32 43.33
C GLY A 671 -17.29 -15.92 43.63
N GLN A 672 -16.05 -15.63 43.26
CA GLN A 672 -15.54 -14.25 43.23
C GLN A 672 -16.15 -13.48 42.04
N LYS A 673 -16.29 -12.16 42.18
CA LYS A 673 -16.74 -11.29 41.08
C LYS A 673 -15.66 -11.20 40.01
N ASP A 674 -16.05 -11.39 38.76
CA ASP A 674 -15.16 -11.34 37.60
C ASP A 674 -15.82 -10.59 36.42
N VAL A 675 -15.01 -10.05 35.52
CA VAL A 675 -15.46 -9.30 34.34
C VAL A 675 -14.86 -9.94 33.09
N SER A 676 -15.67 -10.17 32.07
CA SER A 676 -15.25 -10.79 30.81
C SER A 676 -14.83 -9.76 29.75
N CYS A 677 -13.94 -10.18 28.85
CA CYS A 677 -13.76 -9.53 27.56
C CYS A 677 -14.89 -9.98 26.61
N PRO A 678 -15.68 -9.06 26.02
CA PRO A 678 -16.81 -9.41 25.16
C PRO A 678 -16.40 -10.16 23.88
N TYR A 679 -15.21 -9.90 23.36
CA TYR A 679 -14.69 -10.62 22.19
C TYR A 679 -14.15 -12.01 22.55
N CYS A 680 -13.03 -12.06 23.28
CA CYS A 680 -12.30 -13.32 23.46
C CYS A 680 -12.73 -14.15 24.66
N THR A 681 -13.73 -13.71 25.46
CA THR A 681 -14.24 -14.37 26.68
C THR A 681 -13.24 -14.55 27.83
N ALA A 682 -12.04 -13.97 27.74
CA ALA A 682 -11.07 -13.97 28.84
C ALA A 682 -11.64 -13.25 30.07
N ARG A 683 -11.35 -13.77 31.27
CA ARG A 683 -11.83 -13.21 32.54
C ARG A 683 -10.78 -12.34 33.20
N PHE A 684 -11.24 -11.35 33.96
CA PHE A 684 -10.44 -10.32 34.61
C PHE A 684 -11.01 -9.99 35.99
N VAL A 685 -10.14 -9.53 36.89
CA VAL A 685 -10.59 -8.94 38.16
C VAL A 685 -11.30 -7.59 37.89
N PRO A 686 -12.32 -7.19 38.68
CA PRO A 686 -13.08 -5.96 38.43
C PRO A 686 -12.25 -4.67 38.39
N SER A 687 -11.09 -4.64 39.05
CA SER A 687 -10.12 -3.52 38.98
C SER A 687 -9.41 -3.38 37.63
N GLN A 688 -9.79 -4.17 36.62
CA GLN A 688 -9.32 -4.08 35.23
C GLN A 688 -10.47 -3.80 34.24
N GLU A 689 -11.69 -3.59 34.72
CA GLU A 689 -12.82 -3.14 33.89
C GLU A 689 -12.50 -1.79 33.20
N GLY A 690 -12.98 -1.59 31.97
CA GLY A 690 -12.70 -0.40 31.17
C GLY A 690 -11.32 -0.37 30.49
N ASN A 691 -10.35 -1.18 30.94
CA ASN A 691 -9.06 -1.31 30.27
C ASN A 691 -9.14 -2.16 28.98
N ILE A 692 -8.13 -2.02 28.13
CA ILE A 692 -7.93 -2.91 26.98
C ILE A 692 -7.57 -4.32 27.50
N CYS A 693 -8.23 -5.34 26.92
CA CYS A 693 -8.04 -6.74 27.24
C CYS A 693 -6.60 -7.21 26.93
N GLY A 694 -5.78 -7.42 27.97
CA GLY A 694 -4.39 -7.89 27.84
C GLY A 694 -4.19 -9.31 27.28
N VAL A 695 -5.26 -9.98 26.84
CA VAL A 695 -5.21 -11.23 26.07
C VAL A 695 -5.29 -10.93 24.58
N CYS A 696 -6.43 -10.45 24.07
CA CYS A 696 -6.62 -10.19 22.63
C CYS A 696 -6.05 -8.84 22.15
N ASP A 697 -5.75 -7.92 23.06
CA ASP A 697 -5.22 -6.58 22.81
C ASP A 697 -6.11 -5.64 21.93
N LEU A 698 -7.36 -6.03 21.64
CA LEU A 698 -8.34 -5.30 20.80
C LEU A 698 -9.51 -4.67 21.57
N ALA A 699 -10.17 -5.46 22.42
CA ALA A 699 -11.45 -5.14 23.03
C ALA A 699 -11.34 -4.63 24.47
N VAL A 700 -12.31 -3.84 24.91
CA VAL A 700 -12.38 -3.33 26.29
C VAL A 700 -13.05 -4.34 27.21
N ILE A 701 -12.44 -4.56 28.38
CA ILE A 701 -12.95 -5.44 29.44
C ILE A 701 -14.26 -4.86 29.99
N GLY A 702 -15.32 -5.67 30.03
CA GLY A 702 -16.65 -5.27 30.52
C GLY A 702 -17.51 -4.45 29.54
N ALA A 703 -17.03 -4.16 28.32
CA ALA A 703 -17.84 -3.41 27.35
C ALA A 703 -19.08 -4.21 26.89
N ALA A 704 -20.25 -3.57 26.92
CA ALA A 704 -21.48 -4.13 26.36
C ALA A 704 -21.36 -4.32 24.84
N ALA A 705 -21.68 -5.50 24.34
CA ALA A 705 -21.50 -5.88 22.94
C ALA A 705 -22.49 -6.99 22.53
N SER A 706 -22.88 -7.05 21.25
CA SER A 706 -23.88 -8.03 20.76
C SER A 706 -23.34 -9.43 20.50
N GLY A 707 -22.02 -9.63 20.52
CA GLY A 707 -21.35 -10.88 20.14
C GLY A 707 -20.86 -10.90 18.68
N LEU A 708 -20.05 -11.91 18.37
CA LEU A 708 -19.40 -12.08 17.06
C LEU A 708 -20.44 -12.34 15.96
N ILE A 709 -20.39 -11.53 14.90
CA ILE A 709 -21.15 -11.73 13.66
C ILE A 709 -20.15 -11.90 12.52
N CYS A 710 -20.01 -13.15 12.04
CA CYS A 710 -19.08 -13.57 10.99
C CYS A 710 -19.77 -14.39 9.88
N SER A 711 -21.09 -14.49 9.86
CA SER A 711 -21.85 -15.12 8.78
C SER A 711 -23.13 -14.34 8.47
N PRO A 712 -23.55 -14.25 7.19
CA PRO A 712 -24.88 -13.76 6.82
C PRO A 712 -26.01 -14.52 7.54
N SER A 713 -25.82 -15.82 7.82
CA SER A 713 -26.81 -16.67 8.51
C SER A 713 -27.13 -16.26 9.96
N GLN A 714 -26.33 -15.34 10.54
CA GLN A 714 -26.58 -14.75 11.87
C GLN A 714 -27.43 -13.48 11.80
N VAL A 715 -27.68 -12.95 10.60
CA VAL A 715 -28.46 -11.74 10.36
C VAL A 715 -29.85 -12.19 9.90
N ARG A 716 -30.89 -11.67 10.55
CA ARG A 716 -32.31 -11.89 10.24
C ARG A 716 -33.00 -10.54 10.14
#